data_AF-A0A7K3HDB2-F1
#
_entry.id   AF-A0A7K3HDB2-F1
#
_cell.length_a   1.000
_cell.length_b   1.000
_cell.length_c   1.000
_cell.angle_alpha   90.00
_cell.angle_beta   90.00
_cell.angle_gamma   90.00
#
_symmetry.space_group_name_H-M   'P 1'
#
loop_
_entity.id
_entity.type
_entity.pdbx_description
1 polymer ?
#
loop_
_entity_poly.entity_id
_entity_poly.type
_entity_poly.pdbx_seq_one_letter_code
_entity_poly.pdbx_strand_id
1 'polypeptide(L)'
;MSTPQDPLRNAHDLTAREVPGASGAPAAVPSRPGESGDAQGPCSPGRPSLPYYEDRAPGRGTLPPRAWYAASDARRLGLGGEWRFRLSPTAGAEDDSFARPGHDASGWDRLSVPGHWVLQGHGAPAYTNTRYPFPVDPPRVPYENPTGDHLRHFGLPEDWPLGAGSGDTVLRFDGVESCARVWLNGTELGVFQGSRLPHEFAVGALLRPGGNVLAVRVHQWSAGSYLEDQDQWWLPGIFRDVTLLHRPPGAVDDFTVHASYDHRAGTGTLRVDCRTGGSGAGGGDGPISGPDGGAVPARITVPGLGLDLAAGESATVPVEPWTAETPRLYEAELAAPGERIALRVGFRTVAVEDGVLKVNGRRILFRGVNRHEFHPETGRAVDADTMRRDLLLMKRHNINAVRTSHYPPHPAFLDLCDELGLWVVDECDLETHGFADTGWRNNPVRDERWFPALLDRAARMVERDKNHPSVIIWSLGNECDTGPGLTAMAGWIRARDPGRPLHYEGDPSCADTDVYSRMYAPHAEVELIGRRAEEPLSDPELDARRRELPFVLCEYAHAMGNGPGGLTEYQRLFERYERCQGGFVWEWTDHGIARRAADGTPYFAYGGDFGEEVHDGNFVCDGLLFPDRTPSPGLAEYKKAVEPVRIEGDGEAGTVRVTNTHDFSGLSHLAFTWSYEADGAPVADGGLPVPPLAPGESAEVKLPEPPRFPAGGGGSGAGAGRDRDRPGAGELQWTVRAVLAADTAWAPKGHLVAWAQLPAG
;
A
#
# COMPACT_ATOMS: atom_id res chain seq x y z
N MET A 1 -18.65 23.62 -38.51
CA MET A 1 -17.83 22.42 -38.77
C MET A 1 -16.38 22.84 -38.65
N SER A 2 -15.86 22.78 -37.43
CA SER A 2 -14.47 23.10 -37.09
C SER A 2 -14.11 22.28 -35.88
N THR A 3 -13.15 21.38 -36.04
CA THR A 3 -12.48 20.60 -35.01
C THR A 3 -11.33 21.45 -34.43
N PRO A 4 -11.12 21.51 -33.10
CA PRO A 4 -9.95 22.18 -32.52
C PRO A 4 -8.73 21.25 -32.46
N GLN A 5 -7.56 21.88 -32.58
CA GLN A 5 -6.23 21.29 -32.64
C GLN A 5 -5.61 21.04 -31.26
N ASP A 6 -4.79 19.99 -31.25
CA ASP A 6 -3.88 19.51 -30.21
C ASP A 6 -2.55 20.33 -30.22
N PRO A 7 -2.05 20.87 -29.09
CA PRO A 7 -0.82 21.67 -29.10
C PRO A 7 0.28 21.11 -28.19
N LEU A 8 1.08 20.13 -28.63
CA LEU A 8 2.41 19.88 -28.07
C LEU A 8 3.38 19.34 -29.14
N ARG A 9 3.95 20.24 -29.96
CA ARG A 9 5.19 19.96 -30.72
C ARG A 9 6.04 21.21 -30.93
N ASN A 10 7.32 21.02 -30.60
CA ASN A 10 8.53 21.72 -31.06
C ASN A 10 8.96 23.04 -30.39
N ALA A 11 10.12 22.97 -29.73
CA ALA A 11 11.28 23.80 -30.10
C ALA A 11 12.58 23.15 -29.60
N HIS A 12 13.32 22.50 -30.50
CA HIS A 12 14.76 22.33 -30.40
C HIS A 12 15.44 23.49 -31.13
N ASP A 13 16.51 24.00 -30.52
CA ASP A 13 17.86 24.15 -31.07
C ASP A 13 18.49 25.49 -30.65
N LEU A 14 19.74 25.44 -30.18
CA LEU A 14 20.82 26.39 -30.46
C LEU A 14 22.10 26.05 -29.65
N THR A 15 23.02 25.43 -30.38
CA THR A 15 24.48 25.69 -30.45
C THR A 15 25.43 25.25 -29.34
N ALA A 16 26.32 24.36 -29.78
CA ALA A 16 27.55 23.90 -29.15
C ALA A 16 28.65 24.97 -29.03
N ARG A 17 29.48 24.82 -27.99
CA ARG A 17 30.88 25.28 -27.97
C ARG A 17 31.75 24.16 -27.40
N GLU A 18 32.76 23.77 -28.17
CA GLU A 18 33.86 22.87 -27.81
C GLU A 18 34.78 23.50 -26.76
N VAL A 19 35.47 22.65 -25.97
CA VAL A 19 36.93 22.64 -25.67
C VAL A 19 37.26 21.41 -24.78
N PRO A 20 38.47 20.79 -24.87
CA PRO A 20 38.66 19.34 -24.69
C PRO A 20 39.43 18.90 -23.42
N GLY A 21 39.22 17.63 -23.05
CA GLY A 21 40.23 16.64 -22.61
C GLY A 21 41.00 16.82 -21.30
N ALA A 22 40.84 15.87 -20.35
CA ALA A 22 41.88 14.89 -19.97
C ALA A 22 41.60 14.19 -18.62
N SER A 23 41.47 12.85 -18.67
CA SER A 23 41.98 11.80 -17.77
C SER A 23 42.10 12.01 -16.24
N GLY A 24 41.55 11.06 -15.46
CA GLY A 24 41.99 10.77 -14.08
C GLY A 24 41.17 9.68 -13.38
N ALA A 25 41.84 8.66 -12.82
CA ALA A 25 41.30 7.45 -12.19
C ALA A 25 40.55 7.68 -10.84
N PRO A 26 39.89 6.66 -10.24
CA PRO A 26 38.96 6.84 -9.13
C PRO A 26 39.71 7.09 -7.80
N ALA A 27 39.25 8.08 -7.04
CA ALA A 27 39.78 8.41 -5.73
C ALA A 27 39.03 7.65 -4.62
N ALA A 28 39.83 7.13 -3.68
CA ALA A 28 39.44 6.33 -2.53
C ALA A 28 38.64 7.11 -1.46
N VAL A 29 37.87 6.34 -0.69
CA VAL A 29 37.17 6.68 0.54
C VAL A 29 38.13 7.34 1.57
N PRO A 30 37.85 8.53 2.12
CA PRO A 30 38.59 9.02 3.28
C PRO A 30 37.91 8.60 4.59
N SER A 31 38.73 8.02 5.46
CA SER A 31 38.49 7.71 6.85
C SER A 31 38.33 8.97 7.73
N ARG A 32 37.58 8.82 8.83
CA ARG A 32 37.34 9.83 9.88
C ARG A 32 38.66 10.37 10.48
N PRO A 33 38.74 11.69 10.80
CA PRO A 33 39.63 12.19 11.83
C PRO A 33 38.85 12.51 13.13
N GLY A 34 39.50 12.22 14.26
CA GLY A 34 38.96 12.31 15.61
C GLY A 34 38.84 13.71 16.20
N GLU A 35 38.30 13.69 17.42
CA GLU A 35 38.00 14.81 18.31
C GLU A 35 39.20 15.75 18.56
N SER A 36 38.95 17.07 18.49
CA SER A 36 39.42 18.04 19.49
C SER A 36 38.92 19.47 19.19
N GLY A 37 38.46 20.17 20.23
CA GLY A 37 38.64 21.62 20.37
C GLY A 37 37.42 22.53 20.14
N ASP A 38 36.87 23.03 21.25
CA ASP A 38 36.00 24.21 21.31
C ASP A 38 36.58 25.42 20.57
N ALA A 39 35.80 26.01 19.66
CA ALA A 39 35.94 27.40 19.25
C ALA A 39 34.61 27.96 18.74
N GLN A 40 33.92 28.73 19.59
CA GLN A 40 32.81 29.59 19.20
C GLN A 40 33.31 30.69 18.24
N GLY A 41 32.91 30.62 16.98
CA GLY A 41 33.05 31.70 15.99
C GLY A 41 31.87 32.69 16.06
N PRO A 42 32.06 33.97 15.69
CA PRO A 42 31.11 35.03 15.98
C PRO A 42 29.85 34.96 15.12
N CYS A 43 28.73 35.26 15.77
CA CYS A 43 27.37 35.25 15.23
C CYS A 43 27.19 36.32 14.14
N SER A 44 26.89 35.90 12.91
CA SER A 44 26.32 36.78 11.87
C SER A 44 24.90 37.22 12.30
N PRO A 45 24.49 38.48 12.06
CA PRO A 45 23.19 38.99 12.52
C PRO A 45 22.06 38.14 11.92
N GLY A 46 21.28 37.56 12.83
CA GLY A 46 20.50 36.36 12.59
C GLY A 46 19.31 36.57 11.66
N ARG A 47 19.24 35.75 10.61
CA ARG A 47 17.94 35.36 10.06
C ARG A 47 17.17 34.69 11.20
N PRO A 48 15.89 35.04 11.45
CA PRO A 48 15.08 34.29 12.40
C PRO A 48 15.08 32.82 11.97
N SER A 49 15.34 31.92 12.92
CA SER A 49 15.19 30.48 12.71
C SER A 49 13.76 30.20 12.24
N LEU A 50 13.60 29.32 11.24
CA LEU A 50 12.28 28.88 10.79
C LEU A 50 11.48 28.31 11.99
N PRO A 51 10.16 28.53 12.05
CA PRO A 51 9.34 27.81 13.00
C PRO A 51 9.39 26.30 12.72
N TYR A 52 9.15 25.45 13.72
CA TYR A 52 9.34 24.01 13.59
C TYR A 52 8.44 23.35 12.51
N TYR A 53 7.29 23.95 12.21
CA TYR A 53 6.38 23.47 11.16
C TYR A 53 6.84 23.86 9.74
N GLU A 54 7.86 24.73 9.61
CA GLU A 54 8.56 25.03 8.35
C GLU A 54 9.98 24.42 8.32
N ASP A 55 10.32 23.57 9.31
CA ASP A 55 11.60 22.87 9.33
C ASP A 55 11.53 21.68 8.35
N ARG A 56 12.59 21.54 7.54
CA ARG A 56 12.75 20.47 6.55
C ARG A 56 13.20 19.16 7.18
N ALA A 57 13.68 19.19 8.42
CA ALA A 57 14.07 18.01 9.16
C ALA A 57 12.83 17.17 9.54
N PRO A 58 12.98 15.83 9.69
CA PRO A 58 11.86 14.94 10.02
C PRO A 58 11.21 15.21 11.39
N GLY A 59 11.92 15.92 12.27
CA GLY A 59 11.46 16.24 13.62
C GLY A 59 12.55 16.07 14.67
N ARG A 60 12.16 16.01 15.94
CA ARG A 60 13.04 15.77 17.08
C ARG A 60 12.31 15.03 18.20
N GLY A 61 13.07 14.33 19.04
CA GLY A 61 12.58 13.69 20.28
C GLY A 61 11.97 12.30 20.08
N THR A 62 11.73 11.88 18.84
CA THR A 62 11.20 10.56 18.53
C THR A 62 12.29 9.49 18.64
N LEU A 63 11.92 8.30 19.08
CA LEU A 63 12.76 7.10 19.07
C LEU A 63 12.97 6.60 17.62
N PRO A 64 14.04 5.81 17.37
CA PRO A 64 14.26 5.16 16.08
C PRO A 64 13.06 4.30 15.65
N PRO A 65 12.80 4.18 14.34
CA PRO A 65 11.74 3.30 13.84
C PRO A 65 12.05 1.83 14.13
N ARG A 66 11.00 1.03 14.25
CA ARG A 66 11.05 -0.40 14.55
C ARG A 66 9.82 -1.13 14.00
N ALA A 67 9.88 -2.46 13.99
CA ALA A 67 8.79 -3.31 13.55
C ALA A 67 7.50 -3.03 14.33
N TRP A 68 6.39 -2.99 13.61
CA TRP A 68 5.07 -3.10 14.22
C TRP A 68 4.72 -4.57 14.41
N TYR A 69 3.94 -4.87 15.45
CA TYR A 69 3.41 -6.21 15.70
C TYR A 69 2.07 -6.11 16.41
N ALA A 70 1.11 -6.92 15.98
CA ALA A 70 -0.26 -6.86 16.49
C ALA A 70 -0.36 -7.20 17.98
N ALA A 71 0.42 -8.16 18.46
CA ALA A 71 0.25 -8.73 19.80
C ALA A 71 1.60 -9.02 20.49
N SER A 72 1.66 -8.68 21.77
CA SER A 72 2.65 -9.18 22.72
C SER A 72 2.02 -9.24 24.12
N ASP A 73 2.68 -9.94 25.04
CA ASP A 73 2.30 -9.96 26.46
C ASP A 73 2.66 -8.67 27.21
N ALA A 74 3.34 -7.72 26.56
CA ALA A 74 3.61 -6.40 27.10
C ALA A 74 2.32 -5.57 27.19
N ARG A 75 2.19 -4.82 28.29
CA ARG A 75 0.99 -4.02 28.56
C ARG A 75 0.85 -2.90 27.54
N ARG A 76 -0.38 -2.69 27.09
CA ARG A 76 -0.77 -1.62 26.18
C ARG A 76 -1.99 -0.88 26.70
N LEU A 77 -2.06 0.42 26.43
CA LEU A 77 -3.22 1.25 26.74
C LEU A 77 -3.52 2.16 25.55
N GLY A 78 -4.63 1.90 24.87
CA GLY A 78 -5.14 2.78 23.83
C GLY A 78 -5.61 4.11 24.43
N LEU A 79 -5.20 5.22 23.84
CA LEU A 79 -5.57 6.57 24.24
C LEU A 79 -6.61 7.20 23.31
N GLY A 80 -7.19 6.42 22.39
CA GLY A 80 -8.30 6.83 21.54
C GLY A 80 -9.59 7.15 22.32
N GLY A 81 -10.63 7.53 21.59
CA GLY A 81 -11.92 8.01 22.09
C GLY A 81 -12.03 9.53 22.05
N GLU A 82 -12.80 10.10 22.96
CA GLU A 82 -13.09 11.53 22.96
C GLU A 82 -11.94 12.36 23.58
N TRP A 83 -11.53 13.42 22.89
CA TRP A 83 -10.49 14.36 23.31
C TRP A 83 -11.05 15.78 23.32
N ARG A 84 -10.49 16.65 24.16
CA ARG A 84 -10.78 18.09 24.11
C ARG A 84 -10.07 18.71 22.93
N PHE A 85 -10.75 19.63 22.25
CA PHE A 85 -10.27 20.20 21.00
C PHE A 85 -10.52 21.69 20.88
N ARG A 86 -9.53 22.39 20.31
CA ARG A 86 -9.66 23.77 19.86
C ARG A 86 -8.99 23.94 18.50
N LEU A 87 -9.74 24.44 17.52
CA LEU A 87 -9.19 24.82 16.22
C LEU A 87 -8.86 26.32 16.21
N SER A 88 -7.63 26.65 15.79
CA SER A 88 -7.17 28.01 15.55
C SER A 88 -6.91 28.24 14.06
N PRO A 89 -7.14 29.46 13.53
CA PRO A 89 -7.01 29.73 12.09
C PRO A 89 -5.55 29.82 11.61
N THR A 90 -4.59 30.05 12.51
CA THR A 90 -3.16 30.19 12.16
C THR A 90 -2.28 29.45 13.17
N ALA A 91 -1.09 29.05 12.74
CA ALA A 91 -0.14 28.29 13.55
C ALA A 91 0.38 29.04 14.80
N GLY A 92 0.34 30.37 14.77
CA GLY A 92 0.81 31.24 15.86
C GLY A 92 -0.31 31.93 16.64
N ALA A 93 -1.58 31.56 16.42
CA ALA A 93 -2.72 32.19 17.08
C ALA A 93 -2.71 32.01 18.62
N GLU A 94 -2.16 30.89 19.08
CA GLU A 94 -2.17 30.46 20.47
C GLU A 94 -0.75 30.11 20.92
N ASP A 95 -0.40 30.48 22.16
CA ASP A 95 0.86 30.07 22.76
C ASP A 95 0.80 28.61 23.27
N ASP A 96 1.89 28.13 23.86
CA ASP A 96 1.98 26.77 24.40
C ASP A 96 1.34 26.63 25.81
N SER A 97 0.58 27.63 26.28
CA SER A 97 0.03 27.60 27.65
C SER A 97 -0.98 26.48 27.87
N PHE A 98 -1.63 25.98 26.80
CA PHE A 98 -2.58 24.86 26.87
C PHE A 98 -1.96 23.54 27.32
N ALA A 99 -0.64 23.36 27.08
CA ALA A 99 0.08 22.17 27.49
C ALA A 99 0.43 22.17 29.00
N ARG A 100 0.27 23.31 29.69
CA ARG A 100 0.66 23.44 31.11
C ARG A 100 -0.27 22.63 32.03
N PRO A 101 0.25 22.03 33.11
CA PRO A 101 -0.58 21.37 34.11
C PRO A 101 -1.66 22.29 34.66
N GLY A 102 -2.90 21.82 34.72
CA GLY A 102 -4.03 22.58 35.25
C GLY A 102 -4.65 23.60 34.29
N HIS A 103 -4.28 23.60 33.01
CA HIS A 103 -4.99 24.39 31.99
C HIS A 103 -6.49 24.02 31.96
N ASP A 104 -7.36 25.03 31.95
CA ASP A 104 -8.80 24.84 31.91
C ASP A 104 -9.29 24.74 30.45
N ALA A 105 -9.46 23.51 29.98
CA ALA A 105 -10.05 23.20 28.67
C ALA A 105 -11.56 22.85 28.76
N SER A 106 -12.25 23.27 29.82
CA SER A 106 -13.68 22.94 30.00
C SER A 106 -14.57 23.53 28.91
N GLY A 107 -14.19 24.70 28.37
CA GLY A 107 -14.87 25.38 27.26
C GLY A 107 -14.47 24.89 25.86
N TRP A 108 -13.58 23.90 25.75
CA TRP A 108 -13.17 23.33 24.46
C TRP A 108 -14.19 22.33 23.94
N ASP A 109 -14.26 22.23 22.62
CA ASP A 109 -15.05 21.24 21.91
C ASP A 109 -14.54 19.81 22.20
N ARG A 110 -15.24 18.83 21.68
CA ARG A 110 -14.94 17.40 21.83
C ARG A 110 -14.84 16.77 20.45
N LEU A 111 -13.79 15.98 20.23
CA LEU A 111 -13.56 15.28 18.96
C LEU A 111 -13.14 13.83 19.24
N SER A 112 -13.47 12.92 18.33
CA SER A 112 -13.04 11.52 18.37
C SER A 112 -11.66 11.33 17.74
N VAL A 113 -10.75 10.71 18.49
CA VAL A 113 -9.43 10.29 18.02
C VAL A 113 -9.38 8.75 18.04
N PRO A 114 -8.98 8.06 16.95
CA PRO A 114 -8.55 8.63 15.68
C PRO A 114 -9.68 9.32 14.88
N GLY A 115 -9.33 10.35 14.13
CA GLY A 115 -10.24 11.03 13.20
C GLY A 115 -9.68 12.33 12.64
N HIS A 116 -10.32 12.83 11.58
CA HIS A 116 -10.01 14.12 10.98
C HIS A 116 -10.96 15.18 11.49
N TRP A 117 -10.45 16.32 11.97
CA TRP A 117 -11.31 17.33 12.60
C TRP A 117 -12.26 17.98 11.57
N VAL A 118 -11.87 18.01 10.29
CA VAL A 118 -12.67 18.56 9.19
C VAL A 118 -13.92 17.73 8.87
N LEU A 119 -13.92 16.45 9.25
CA LEU A 119 -15.10 15.56 9.14
C LEU A 119 -15.96 15.58 10.42
N GLN A 120 -15.50 16.30 11.46
CA GLN A 120 -16.16 16.39 12.76
C GLN A 120 -16.68 17.82 13.03
N GLY A 121 -16.84 18.62 11.98
CA GLY A 121 -17.45 19.96 12.05
C GLY A 121 -16.48 21.12 12.28
N HIS A 122 -15.17 20.88 12.17
CA HIS A 122 -14.15 21.92 12.35
C HIS A 122 -13.45 22.26 11.03
N GLY A 123 -13.84 23.33 10.36
CA GLY A 123 -13.33 23.61 9.00
C GLY A 123 -13.96 22.70 7.95
N ALA A 124 -13.24 22.42 6.86
CA ALA A 124 -13.74 21.62 5.75
C ALA A 124 -12.62 20.82 5.07
N PRO A 125 -12.91 19.61 4.55
CA PRO A 125 -12.05 18.90 3.59
C PRO A 125 -11.70 19.78 2.39
N ALA A 126 -10.54 19.53 1.78
CA ALA A 126 -10.17 20.10 0.50
C ALA A 126 -9.61 19.02 -0.42
N TYR A 127 -10.01 18.99 -1.68
CA TYR A 127 -9.49 18.05 -2.67
C TYR A 127 -8.71 18.75 -3.77
N THR A 128 -7.48 18.31 -4.00
CA THR A 128 -6.67 18.65 -5.19
C THR A 128 -6.01 17.37 -5.71
N ASN A 129 -5.80 17.30 -7.02
CA ASN A 129 -5.03 16.25 -7.67
C ASN A 129 -3.54 16.60 -7.61
N THR A 130 -3.03 17.32 -8.61
CA THR A 130 -1.60 17.66 -8.70
C THR A 130 -1.25 19.00 -8.08
N ARG A 131 -2.22 19.86 -7.81
CA ARG A 131 -1.99 21.25 -7.44
C ARG A 131 -1.98 21.40 -5.92
N TYR A 132 -0.89 21.93 -5.36
CA TYR A 132 -0.90 22.36 -3.97
C TYR A 132 -2.02 23.38 -3.71
N PRO A 133 -2.80 23.24 -2.62
CA PRO A 133 -3.83 24.21 -2.25
C PRO A 133 -3.24 25.49 -1.59
N PHE A 134 -1.93 25.69 -1.70
CA PHE A 134 -1.19 26.85 -1.21
C PHE A 134 0.00 27.17 -2.13
N PRO A 135 0.59 28.37 -2.06
CA PRO A 135 1.71 28.75 -2.93
C PRO A 135 2.93 27.86 -2.77
N VAL A 136 3.55 27.44 -3.88
CA VAL A 136 4.75 26.59 -3.88
C VAL A 136 6.02 27.42 -3.57
N ASP A 137 6.35 27.55 -2.28
CA ASP A 137 7.55 28.26 -1.77
C ASP A 137 8.24 27.46 -0.65
N PRO A 138 8.78 26.25 -0.92
CA PRO A 138 9.33 25.39 0.12
C PRO A 138 10.50 26.03 0.90
N PRO A 139 10.48 26.03 2.25
CA PRO A 139 9.62 25.21 3.12
C PRO A 139 8.50 26.04 3.78
N ARG A 140 8.18 27.22 3.23
CA ARG A 140 7.20 28.15 3.80
C ARG A 140 5.79 27.62 3.60
N VAL A 141 4.94 27.83 4.59
CA VAL A 141 3.52 27.43 4.56
C VAL A 141 2.63 28.67 4.57
N PRO A 142 1.36 28.57 4.15
CA PRO A 142 0.44 29.72 4.19
C PRO A 142 0.27 30.27 5.62
N TYR A 143 0.01 31.58 5.71
CA TYR A 143 -0.27 32.23 7.00
C TYR A 143 -1.55 31.68 7.65
N GLU A 144 -2.59 31.49 6.85
CA GLU A 144 -3.78 30.72 7.22
C GLU A 144 -3.40 29.24 7.24
N ASN A 145 -3.25 28.73 8.46
CA ASN A 145 -2.80 27.37 8.70
C ASN A 145 -3.60 26.80 9.87
N PRO A 146 -4.74 26.13 9.57
CA PRO A 146 -5.59 25.54 10.58
C PRO A 146 -4.78 24.66 11.53
N THR A 147 -4.86 24.99 12.82
CA THR A 147 -4.03 24.41 13.86
C THR A 147 -4.92 23.89 14.99
N GLY A 148 -4.90 22.58 15.18
CA GLY A 148 -5.71 21.88 16.17
C GLY A 148 -4.93 21.59 17.45
N ASP A 149 -5.36 22.17 18.56
CA ASP A 149 -4.90 21.80 19.90
C ASP A 149 -5.78 20.69 20.47
N HIS A 150 -5.16 19.58 20.85
CA HIS A 150 -5.82 18.39 21.38
C HIS A 150 -5.36 18.13 22.82
N LEU A 151 -6.30 17.81 23.72
CA LEU A 151 -6.01 17.49 25.12
C LEU A 151 -6.73 16.21 25.55
N ARG A 152 -5.97 15.26 26.09
CA ARG A 152 -6.47 14.01 26.66
C ARG A 152 -6.03 13.83 28.10
N HIS A 153 -7.01 13.73 28.99
CA HIS A 153 -6.81 13.27 30.35
C HIS A 153 -6.93 11.75 30.41
N PHE A 154 -6.02 11.10 31.12
CA PHE A 154 -6.09 9.65 31.32
C PHE A 154 -5.50 9.20 32.67
N GLY A 155 -6.02 8.10 33.18
CA GLY A 155 -5.44 7.34 34.28
C GLY A 155 -4.75 6.10 33.75
N LEU A 156 -3.78 5.59 34.51
CA LEU A 156 -3.20 4.28 34.23
C LEU A 156 -4.00 3.20 34.97
N PRO A 157 -4.09 1.98 34.42
CA PRO A 157 -4.54 0.81 35.18
C PRO A 157 -3.76 0.67 36.49
N GLU A 158 -4.39 0.16 37.55
CA GLU A 158 -3.77 0.04 38.88
C GLU A 158 -2.48 -0.80 38.87
N ASP A 159 -2.39 -1.74 37.94
CA ASP A 159 -1.27 -2.66 37.77
C ASP A 159 -0.26 -2.21 36.70
N TRP A 160 -0.35 -0.96 36.21
CA TRP A 160 0.64 -0.39 35.29
C TRP A 160 1.97 -0.13 36.01
N PRO A 161 3.11 -0.65 35.52
CA PRO A 161 4.41 -0.43 36.13
C PRO A 161 4.81 1.05 36.19
N LEU A 162 5.31 1.51 37.35
CA LEU A 162 5.73 2.89 37.61
C LEU A 162 7.11 2.98 38.27
N GLY A 163 7.75 4.16 38.20
CA GLY A 163 9.06 4.41 38.79
C GLY A 163 10.18 3.65 38.06
N ALA A 164 11.01 2.90 38.79
CA ALA A 164 12.01 2.03 38.17
C ALA A 164 11.40 0.96 37.25
N GLY A 165 10.10 0.66 37.43
CA GLY A 165 9.34 -0.24 36.56
C GLY A 165 8.67 0.42 35.36
N SER A 166 8.54 1.76 35.29
CA SER A 166 7.99 2.44 34.08
C SER A 166 9.06 2.82 33.06
N GLY A 167 10.35 2.66 33.40
CA GLY A 167 11.51 3.30 32.77
C GLY A 167 11.52 3.32 31.24
N ASP A 168 10.91 2.34 30.58
CA ASP A 168 10.94 2.21 29.13
C ASP A 168 9.55 2.32 28.47
N THR A 169 8.50 2.75 29.18
CA THR A 169 7.19 2.96 28.54
C THR A 169 7.28 4.00 27.43
N VAL A 170 6.73 3.67 26.26
CA VAL A 170 6.68 4.56 25.08
C VAL A 170 5.26 5.00 24.76
N LEU A 171 5.14 6.22 24.26
CA LEU A 171 3.92 6.75 23.64
C LEU A 171 4.08 6.67 22.12
N ARG A 172 3.19 5.94 21.46
CA ARG A 172 3.19 5.72 20.02
C ARG A 172 2.02 6.45 19.35
N PHE A 173 2.31 7.15 18.25
CA PHE A 173 1.34 7.65 17.29
C PHE A 173 1.51 6.88 15.99
N ASP A 174 0.44 6.27 15.46
CA ASP A 174 0.51 5.51 14.19
C ASP A 174 0.26 6.37 12.94
N GLY A 175 -0.22 7.60 13.10
CA GLY A 175 -0.43 8.56 11.99
C GLY A 175 -1.07 9.88 12.45
N VAL A 176 -0.47 11.01 12.06
CA VAL A 176 -0.94 12.37 12.34
C VAL A 176 -0.66 13.29 11.16
N GLU A 177 -1.68 13.92 10.61
CA GLU A 177 -1.56 14.79 9.43
C GLU A 177 -1.58 16.29 9.82
N SER A 178 -0.53 17.09 9.57
CA SER A 178 0.77 16.74 8.95
C SER A 178 2.01 17.03 9.79
N CYS A 179 1.91 17.90 10.81
CA CYS A 179 3.00 18.16 11.75
C CYS A 179 2.49 18.26 13.18
N ALA A 180 3.03 17.42 14.06
CA ALA A 180 2.61 17.31 15.45
C ALA A 180 3.70 17.77 16.40
N ARG A 181 3.33 18.55 17.42
CA ARG A 181 4.15 18.84 18.61
C ARG A 181 3.47 18.28 19.83
N VAL A 182 4.21 17.57 20.66
CA VAL A 182 3.66 16.70 21.71
C VAL A 182 4.20 17.06 23.08
N TRP A 183 3.32 17.10 24.08
CA TRP A 183 3.67 17.25 25.49
C TRP A 183 2.95 16.21 26.34
N LEU A 184 3.63 15.75 27.38
CA LEU A 184 3.03 14.94 28.44
C LEU A 184 3.26 15.62 29.79
N ASN A 185 2.19 15.86 30.53
CA ASN A 185 2.24 16.47 31.86
C ASN A 185 2.99 17.82 31.91
N GLY A 186 2.93 18.60 30.82
CA GLY A 186 3.63 19.88 30.66
C GLY A 186 5.05 19.79 30.13
N THR A 187 5.62 18.60 29.98
CA THR A 187 6.95 18.38 29.41
C THR A 187 6.83 18.13 27.92
N GLU A 188 7.54 18.91 27.11
CA GLU A 188 7.63 18.67 25.66
C GLU A 188 8.39 17.37 25.39
N LEU A 189 7.80 16.49 24.57
CA LEU A 189 8.41 15.26 24.11
C LEU A 189 9.16 15.49 22.79
N GLY A 190 8.56 16.26 21.87
CA GLY A 190 9.18 16.59 20.59
C GLY A 190 8.20 17.02 19.50
N VAL A 191 8.69 16.95 18.26
CA VAL A 191 7.97 17.33 17.03
C VAL A 191 8.22 16.25 15.99
N PHE A 192 7.22 15.93 15.17
CA PHE A 192 7.40 15.04 14.02
C PHE A 192 6.53 15.42 12.81
N GLN A 193 6.93 14.90 11.64
CA GLN A 193 6.24 14.97 10.35
C GLN A 193 6.26 13.57 9.70
N GLY A 194 5.59 13.37 8.57
CA GLY A 194 5.43 12.05 7.93
C GLY A 194 4.10 11.45 8.33
N SER A 195 3.04 11.94 7.69
CA SER A 195 1.66 11.83 8.19
C SER A 195 1.22 10.39 8.39
N ARG A 196 1.64 9.48 7.51
CA ARG A 196 1.23 8.07 7.51
C ARG A 196 2.25 7.15 8.18
N LEU A 197 3.22 7.72 8.90
CA LEU A 197 4.34 7.00 9.50
C LEU A 197 4.28 7.04 11.04
N PRO A 198 4.69 5.95 11.72
CA PRO A 198 4.61 5.89 13.16
C PRO A 198 5.76 6.63 13.85
N HIS A 199 5.46 7.19 15.02
CA HIS A 199 6.39 7.93 15.86
C HIS A 199 6.24 7.53 17.32
N GLU A 200 7.38 7.26 17.99
CA GLU A 200 7.40 6.83 19.40
C GLU A 200 8.21 7.80 20.26
N PHE A 201 7.76 8.04 21.49
CA PHE A 201 8.45 8.85 22.49
C PHE A 201 8.64 8.07 23.79
N ALA A 202 9.82 8.12 24.39
CA ALA A 202 10.02 7.61 25.74
C ALA A 202 9.29 8.50 26.76
N VAL A 203 8.35 7.93 27.52
CA VAL A 203 7.49 8.68 28.46
C VAL A 203 7.47 8.12 29.87
N GLY A 204 8.12 6.96 30.11
CA GLY A 204 8.11 6.24 31.37
C GLY A 204 8.34 7.06 32.63
N ALA A 205 9.33 7.98 32.58
CA ALA A 205 9.70 8.83 33.70
C ALA A 205 8.69 9.98 33.99
N LEU A 206 7.80 10.28 33.05
CA LEU A 206 6.83 11.37 33.14
C LEU A 206 5.44 10.89 33.60
N LEU A 207 5.19 9.58 33.51
CA LEU A 207 3.90 8.97 33.82
C LEU A 207 3.59 9.00 35.32
N ARG A 208 2.31 9.20 35.64
CA ARG A 208 1.74 9.21 36.98
C ARG A 208 0.63 8.16 37.07
N PRO A 209 0.28 7.63 38.27
CA PRO A 209 -0.85 6.70 38.40
C PRO A 209 -2.17 7.26 37.84
N GLY A 210 -2.40 8.56 38.03
CA GLY A 210 -3.58 9.26 37.52
C GLY A 210 -3.31 10.73 37.25
N GLY A 211 -4.26 11.38 36.58
CA GLY A 211 -4.17 12.80 36.23
C GLY A 211 -3.10 13.10 35.17
N ASN A 212 -2.77 12.14 34.32
CA ASN A 212 -1.91 12.40 33.17
C ASN A 212 -2.66 13.25 32.15
N VAL A 213 -1.95 14.17 31.52
CA VAL A 213 -2.46 15.03 30.45
C VAL A 213 -1.53 14.92 29.26
N LEU A 214 -2.04 14.36 28.16
CA LEU A 214 -1.41 14.37 26.86
C LEU A 214 -1.94 15.58 26.08
N ALA A 215 -1.03 16.46 25.66
CA ALA A 215 -1.34 17.63 24.84
C ALA A 215 -0.65 17.49 23.48
N VAL A 216 -1.38 17.73 22.40
CA VAL A 216 -0.86 17.63 21.03
C VAL A 216 -1.33 18.82 20.22
N ARG A 217 -0.40 19.57 19.62
CA ARG A 217 -0.70 20.59 18.62
C ARG A 217 -0.44 20.01 17.24
N VAL A 218 -1.41 20.09 16.35
CA VAL A 218 -1.32 19.59 14.98
C VAL A 218 -1.54 20.74 14.00
N HIS A 219 -0.62 20.90 13.05
CA HIS A 219 -0.77 21.85 11.93
C HIS A 219 -1.22 21.11 10.67
N GLN A 220 -2.18 21.68 9.96
CA GLN A 220 -2.60 21.16 8.66
C GLN A 220 -1.51 21.32 7.61
N TRP A 221 -0.85 22.49 7.57
CA TRP A 221 0.24 22.77 6.64
C TRP A 221 1.58 22.78 7.36
N SER A 222 2.56 22.09 6.78
CA SER A 222 3.94 22.07 7.26
C SER A 222 4.91 21.93 6.08
N ALA A 223 6.21 22.00 6.33
CA ALA A 223 7.21 21.61 5.34
C ALA A 223 6.96 20.19 4.81
N GLY A 224 6.49 19.27 5.66
CA GLY A 224 6.11 17.91 5.28
C GLY A 224 4.99 17.84 4.24
N SER A 225 4.13 18.86 4.12
CA SER A 225 3.05 18.90 3.13
C SER A 225 3.60 18.95 1.70
N TYR A 226 4.80 19.51 1.48
CA TYR A 226 5.50 19.48 0.19
C TYR A 226 6.02 18.09 -0.23
N LEU A 227 5.93 17.10 0.66
CA LEU A 227 6.29 15.70 0.42
C LEU A 227 5.05 14.79 0.38
N GLU A 228 3.86 15.36 0.47
CA GLU A 228 2.60 14.64 0.69
C GLU A 228 1.49 15.18 -0.22
N ASP A 229 1.82 15.39 -1.49
CA ASP A 229 0.92 15.94 -2.51
C ASP A 229 0.23 14.83 -3.33
N GLN A 230 -0.24 13.79 -2.64
CA GLN A 230 -0.99 12.71 -3.28
C GLN A 230 -2.33 13.21 -3.82
N ASP A 231 -2.81 12.61 -4.92
CA ASP A 231 -4.17 12.79 -5.45
C ASP A 231 -5.23 12.23 -4.49
N GLN A 232 -5.56 13.01 -3.46
CA GLN A 232 -6.52 12.64 -2.41
C GLN A 232 -7.03 13.89 -1.67
N TRP A 233 -7.93 13.68 -0.71
CA TRP A 233 -8.35 14.74 0.21
C TRP A 233 -7.24 15.18 1.17
N TRP A 234 -7.11 16.48 1.40
CA TRP A 234 -6.39 17.05 2.55
C TRP A 234 -7.28 16.97 3.79
N LEU A 235 -6.91 16.12 4.75
CA LEU A 235 -7.70 15.81 5.95
C LEU A 235 -6.74 15.81 7.16
N PRO A 236 -6.54 16.94 7.80
CA PRO A 236 -5.66 17.00 8.95
C PRO A 236 -6.29 16.37 10.20
N GLY A 237 -5.45 15.87 11.11
CA GLY A 237 -5.88 15.25 12.36
C GLY A 237 -4.99 14.12 12.85
N ILE A 238 -5.27 13.65 14.07
CA ILE A 238 -4.69 12.41 14.62
C ILE A 238 -5.57 11.27 14.11
N PHE A 239 -5.24 10.72 12.95
CA PHE A 239 -6.16 9.84 12.18
C PHE A 239 -5.88 8.35 12.33
N ARG A 240 -4.83 7.96 13.08
CA ARG A 240 -4.58 6.58 13.52
C ARG A 240 -4.34 6.52 15.03
N ASP A 241 -4.14 5.32 15.53
CA ASP A 241 -4.06 5.03 16.96
C ASP A 241 -2.99 5.84 17.70
N VAL A 242 -3.33 6.17 18.96
CA VAL A 242 -2.42 6.69 19.96
C VAL A 242 -2.38 5.70 21.11
N THR A 243 -1.21 5.15 21.41
CA THR A 243 -1.09 4.03 22.34
C THR A 243 0.10 4.20 23.28
N LEU A 244 -0.11 3.93 24.57
CA LEU A 244 0.99 3.68 25.50
C LEU A 244 1.38 2.21 25.45
N LEU A 245 2.66 1.94 25.25
CA LEU A 245 3.23 0.60 25.24
C LEU A 245 4.24 0.50 26.37
N HIS A 246 3.95 -0.33 27.37
CA HIS A 246 4.91 -0.65 28.40
C HIS A 246 6.02 -1.52 27.80
N ARG A 247 7.28 -1.21 28.14
CA ARG A 247 8.44 -1.97 27.70
C ARG A 247 9.11 -2.52 28.96
N PRO A 248 8.87 -3.79 29.33
CA PRO A 248 9.48 -4.38 30.51
C PRO A 248 11.01 -4.56 30.31
N PRO A 249 11.80 -4.66 31.39
CA PRO A 249 13.23 -4.94 31.28
C PRO A 249 13.49 -6.21 30.46
N GLY A 250 14.32 -6.10 29.41
CA GLY A 250 14.59 -7.21 28.49
C GLY A 250 13.49 -7.44 27.45
N ALA A 251 12.66 -6.43 27.17
CA ALA A 251 11.72 -6.44 26.06
C ALA A 251 12.44 -6.40 24.70
N VAL A 252 11.70 -6.73 23.64
CA VAL A 252 12.22 -6.78 22.27
C VAL A 252 12.15 -5.40 21.64
N ASP A 253 13.27 -4.68 21.56
CA ASP A 253 13.30 -3.33 20.96
C ASP A 253 12.91 -3.38 19.49
N ASP A 254 13.52 -4.28 18.72
CA ASP A 254 13.20 -4.54 17.32
C ASP A 254 13.62 -5.96 16.92
N PHE A 255 13.03 -6.48 15.85
CA PHE A 255 13.37 -7.78 15.28
C PHE A 255 13.13 -7.83 13.77
N THR A 256 13.89 -8.68 13.07
CA THR A 256 13.74 -8.93 11.64
C THR A 256 13.58 -10.43 11.38
N VAL A 257 12.52 -10.82 10.69
CA VAL A 257 12.25 -12.20 10.28
C VAL A 257 12.78 -12.41 8.86
N HIS A 258 13.72 -13.34 8.71
CA HIS A 258 14.21 -13.82 7.43
C HIS A 258 13.66 -15.23 7.18
N ALA A 259 12.74 -15.37 6.22
CA ALA A 259 12.07 -16.63 5.93
C ALA A 259 12.10 -16.93 4.42
N SER A 260 13.25 -17.42 3.94
CA SER A 260 13.43 -17.75 2.52
C SER A 260 12.89 -19.14 2.18
N TYR A 261 12.52 -19.34 0.92
CA TYR A 261 12.11 -20.64 0.38
C TYR A 261 12.99 -21.04 -0.81
N ASP A 262 13.55 -22.26 -0.75
CA ASP A 262 14.22 -22.91 -1.88
C ASP A 262 13.22 -23.82 -2.61
N HIS A 263 12.77 -23.37 -3.77
CA HIS A 263 11.80 -24.07 -4.60
C HIS A 263 12.33 -25.35 -5.27
N ARG A 264 13.66 -25.54 -5.34
CA ARG A 264 14.27 -26.75 -5.90
C ARG A 264 14.36 -27.85 -4.85
N ALA A 265 14.67 -27.47 -3.61
CA ALA A 265 14.77 -28.40 -2.48
C ALA A 265 13.43 -28.63 -1.76
N GLY A 266 12.47 -27.71 -1.88
CA GLY A 266 11.21 -27.75 -1.13
C GLY A 266 11.39 -27.42 0.35
N THR A 267 12.39 -26.59 0.67
CA THR A 267 12.78 -26.28 2.06
C THR A 267 12.78 -24.78 2.31
N GLY A 268 12.40 -24.37 3.52
CA GLY A 268 12.48 -22.99 3.99
C GLY A 268 13.63 -22.81 4.96
N THR A 269 14.31 -21.66 4.91
CA THR A 269 15.32 -21.27 5.90
C THR A 269 14.81 -20.10 6.73
N LEU A 270 14.69 -20.31 8.04
CA LEU A 270 14.28 -19.30 9.02
C LEU A 270 15.48 -18.80 9.80
N ARG A 271 15.61 -17.49 9.92
CA ARG A 271 16.45 -16.79 10.90
C ARG A 271 15.69 -15.58 11.41
N VAL A 272 15.73 -15.33 12.72
CA VAL A 272 15.14 -14.13 13.30
C VAL A 272 16.21 -13.38 14.06
N ASP A 273 16.54 -12.19 13.57
CA ASP A 273 17.43 -11.27 14.27
C ASP A 273 16.61 -10.48 15.29
N CYS A 274 17.13 -10.32 16.51
CA CYS A 274 16.42 -9.63 17.59
C CYS A 274 17.38 -8.76 18.38
N ARG A 275 16.96 -7.53 18.67
CA ARG A 275 17.62 -6.65 19.64
C ARG A 275 16.72 -6.51 20.85
N THR A 276 17.26 -6.76 22.04
CA THR A 276 16.58 -6.49 23.31
C THR A 276 17.21 -5.29 23.99
N GLY A 277 16.40 -4.46 24.65
CA GLY A 277 16.87 -3.34 25.44
C GLY A 277 15.90 -2.92 26.54
N GLY A 278 16.44 -2.12 27.47
CA GLY A 278 15.78 -1.53 28.63
C GLY A 278 16.44 -0.20 29.02
N SER A 279 16.92 0.52 28.02
CA SER A 279 17.49 1.86 28.19
C SER A 279 17.35 2.59 26.86
N GLY A 280 16.35 3.46 26.73
CA GLY A 280 16.08 4.31 25.57
C GLY A 280 17.17 5.32 25.19
N ALA A 281 18.45 4.94 25.23
CA ALA A 281 19.61 5.78 24.91
C ALA A 281 20.66 5.09 23.99
N GLY A 282 20.39 3.87 23.50
CA GLY A 282 21.30 3.12 22.62
C GLY A 282 20.86 3.10 21.16
N GLY A 283 20.67 4.27 20.55
CA GLY A 283 20.41 4.41 19.11
C GLY A 283 21.64 4.02 18.29
N GLY A 284 21.62 2.84 17.69
CA GLY A 284 22.53 2.49 16.62
C GLY A 284 21.74 2.23 15.34
N ASP A 285 21.96 3.06 14.33
CA ASP A 285 21.50 2.88 12.93
C ASP A 285 22.26 1.75 12.20
N GLY A 286 22.82 0.81 12.96
CA GLY A 286 23.57 -0.33 12.43
C GLY A 286 22.63 -1.49 12.10
N PRO A 287 23.00 -2.34 11.13
CA PRO A 287 22.32 -3.63 10.93
C PRO A 287 22.22 -4.38 12.27
N ILE A 288 21.15 -5.16 12.47
CA ILE A 288 21.00 -6.09 13.60
C ILE A 288 22.01 -7.23 13.41
N SER A 289 23.29 -6.91 13.57
CA SER A 289 24.41 -7.84 13.43
C SER A 289 24.87 -8.23 14.82
N GLY A 290 24.73 -9.50 15.17
CA GLY A 290 25.64 -10.16 16.09
C GLY A 290 26.33 -11.30 15.36
N PRO A 291 27.67 -11.28 15.24
CA PRO A 291 28.43 -12.40 15.79
C PRO A 291 29.32 -12.02 16.98
N ASP A 292 29.62 -10.74 17.18
CA ASP A 292 30.55 -10.28 18.22
C ASP A 292 29.86 -9.31 19.20
N GLY A 293 29.23 -9.84 20.27
CA GLY A 293 28.74 -8.97 21.35
C GLY A 293 27.61 -9.52 22.23
N GLY A 294 27.80 -10.68 22.87
CA GLY A 294 26.91 -11.20 23.93
C GLY A 294 25.60 -11.82 23.42
N ALA A 295 25.31 -13.06 23.82
CA ALA A 295 24.07 -13.74 23.45
C ALA A 295 22.85 -12.93 23.91
N VAL A 296 22.02 -12.50 22.96
CA VAL A 296 20.69 -11.96 23.26
C VAL A 296 19.83 -13.13 23.76
N PRO A 297 19.25 -13.06 24.97
CA PRO A 297 18.48 -14.16 25.55
C PRO A 297 17.05 -14.25 24.95
N ALA A 298 16.93 -14.19 23.63
CA ALA A 298 15.67 -14.35 22.92
C ALA A 298 15.63 -15.68 22.16
N ARG A 299 14.47 -16.34 22.16
CA ARG A 299 14.23 -17.61 21.48
C ARG A 299 13.02 -17.53 20.56
N ILE A 300 13.09 -18.27 19.45
CA ILE A 300 12.03 -18.34 18.46
C ILE A 300 11.54 -19.78 18.37
N THR A 301 10.28 -19.99 18.75
CA THR A 301 9.63 -21.29 18.63
C THR A 301 8.65 -21.30 17.47
N VAL A 302 8.71 -22.31 16.61
CA VAL A 302 7.72 -22.56 15.54
C VAL A 302 7.19 -24.00 15.70
N PRO A 303 6.16 -24.22 16.52
CA PRO A 303 5.70 -25.56 16.88
C PRO A 303 5.32 -26.42 15.66
N GLY A 304 4.69 -25.81 14.65
CA GLY A 304 4.28 -26.50 13.41
C GLY A 304 5.45 -27.04 12.57
N LEU A 305 6.68 -26.59 12.84
CA LEU A 305 7.91 -27.05 12.19
C LEU A 305 8.87 -27.76 13.16
N GLY A 306 8.51 -27.86 14.44
CA GLY A 306 9.40 -28.40 15.48
C GLY A 306 10.67 -27.57 15.68
N LEU A 307 10.65 -26.27 15.37
CA LEU A 307 11.79 -25.38 15.52
C LEU A 307 11.79 -24.68 16.87
N ASP A 308 12.99 -24.57 17.45
CA ASP A 308 13.24 -23.86 18.70
C ASP A 308 14.66 -23.29 18.69
N LEU A 309 14.79 -22.05 18.21
CA LEU A 309 16.04 -21.42 17.80
C LEU A 309 16.43 -20.30 18.75
N ALA A 310 17.73 -20.06 18.94
CA ALA A 310 18.20 -18.80 19.50
C ALA A 310 18.03 -17.67 18.46
N ALA A 311 17.83 -16.43 18.92
CA ALA A 311 17.87 -15.28 18.01
C ALA A 311 19.22 -15.21 17.25
N GLY A 312 19.17 -14.97 15.94
CA GLY A 312 20.30 -14.99 15.02
C GLY A 312 20.71 -16.38 14.52
N GLU A 313 20.17 -17.47 15.09
CA GLU A 313 20.36 -18.82 14.58
C GLU A 313 19.49 -19.07 13.34
N SER A 314 20.01 -19.84 12.39
CA SER A 314 19.30 -20.26 11.18
C SER A 314 18.96 -21.74 11.22
N ALA A 315 17.76 -22.13 10.77
CA ALA A 315 17.41 -23.52 10.51
C ALA A 315 16.71 -23.69 9.16
N THR A 316 17.02 -24.80 8.49
CA THR A 316 16.43 -25.17 7.19
C THR A 316 15.61 -26.44 7.35
N VAL A 317 14.32 -26.40 7.00
CA VAL A 317 13.39 -27.52 7.11
C VAL A 317 12.43 -27.59 5.91
N PRO A 318 11.81 -28.73 5.62
CA PRO A 318 10.70 -28.78 4.66
C PRO A 318 9.56 -27.87 5.09
N VAL A 319 9.03 -27.06 4.16
CA VAL A 319 7.90 -26.16 4.40
C VAL A 319 7.00 -26.10 3.17
N GLU A 320 5.72 -25.87 3.39
CA GLU A 320 4.83 -25.25 2.40
C GLU A 320 5.14 -23.75 2.28
N PRO A 321 5.40 -23.23 1.07
CA PRO A 321 5.71 -21.81 0.88
C PRO A 321 4.48 -20.92 0.97
N TRP A 322 4.69 -19.65 1.31
CA TRP A 322 3.67 -18.61 1.26
C TRP A 322 3.55 -18.05 -0.17
N THR A 323 2.32 -17.93 -0.67
CA THR A 323 1.98 -17.21 -1.92
C THR A 323 0.63 -16.51 -1.77
N ALA A 324 0.28 -15.58 -2.67
CA ALA A 324 -1.06 -14.98 -2.69
C ALA A 324 -2.20 -15.97 -2.99
N GLU A 325 -1.90 -17.15 -3.56
CA GLU A 325 -2.89 -18.19 -3.85
C GLU A 325 -3.02 -19.21 -2.70
N THR A 326 -1.90 -19.50 -2.03
CA THR A 326 -1.79 -20.40 -0.88
C THR A 326 -1.03 -19.70 0.25
N PRO A 327 -1.68 -18.81 1.02
CA PRO A 327 -1.02 -17.96 2.01
C PRO A 327 -0.69 -18.73 3.30
N ARG A 328 0.23 -19.70 3.21
CA ARG A 328 0.65 -20.51 4.35
C ARG A 328 1.45 -19.68 5.35
N LEU A 329 0.88 -19.47 6.53
CA LEU A 329 1.55 -18.85 7.68
C LEU A 329 1.79 -19.88 8.79
N TYR A 330 3.00 -19.93 9.33
CA TYR A 330 3.35 -20.74 10.49
C TYR A 330 3.31 -19.88 11.74
N GLU A 331 2.51 -20.29 12.72
CA GLU A 331 2.49 -19.66 14.05
C GLU A 331 3.85 -19.82 14.73
N ALA A 332 4.39 -18.70 15.19
CA ALA A 332 5.66 -18.60 15.87
C ALA A 332 5.57 -17.68 17.10
N GLU A 333 6.47 -17.86 18.06
CA GLU A 333 6.62 -16.97 19.21
C GLU A 333 8.08 -16.55 19.30
N LEU A 334 8.32 -15.23 19.39
CA LEU A 334 9.60 -14.65 19.80
C LEU A 334 9.53 -14.32 21.29
N ALA A 335 10.26 -15.08 22.10
CA ALA A 335 10.29 -14.93 23.55
C ALA A 335 11.64 -14.37 24.00
N ALA A 336 11.65 -13.13 24.49
CA ALA A 336 12.74 -12.51 25.23
C ALA A 336 12.45 -12.55 26.74
N PRO A 337 13.40 -12.18 27.64
CA PRO A 337 13.17 -12.26 29.08
C PRO A 337 12.00 -11.42 29.58
N GLY A 338 11.76 -10.27 28.95
CA GLY A 338 10.70 -9.34 29.35
C GLY A 338 9.43 -9.41 28.50
N GLU A 339 9.48 -9.95 27.28
CA GLU A 339 8.37 -9.84 26.31
C GLU A 339 8.29 -11.09 25.43
N ARG A 340 7.06 -11.53 25.16
CA ARG A 340 6.71 -12.55 24.17
C ARG A 340 5.86 -11.92 23.08
N ILE A 341 6.31 -12.07 21.84
CA ILE A 341 5.65 -11.55 20.64
C ILE A 341 5.13 -12.72 19.82
N ALA A 342 3.84 -12.70 19.49
CA ALA A 342 3.25 -13.65 18.55
C ALA A 342 3.60 -13.23 17.11
N LEU A 343 4.10 -14.18 16.32
CA LEU A 343 4.55 -13.98 14.95
C LEU A 343 3.88 -14.98 14.01
N ARG A 344 3.73 -14.59 12.75
CA ARG A 344 3.26 -15.45 11.67
C ARG A 344 4.32 -15.45 10.57
N VAL A 345 4.93 -16.60 10.32
CA VAL A 345 6.04 -16.74 9.37
C VAL A 345 5.53 -17.31 8.05
N GLY A 346 5.66 -16.56 6.97
CA GLY A 346 5.43 -17.04 5.60
C GLY A 346 6.76 -17.23 4.86
N PHE A 347 7.08 -18.44 4.42
CA PHE A 347 8.33 -18.73 3.72
C PHE A 347 8.21 -18.40 2.24
N ARG A 348 8.98 -17.42 1.77
CA ARG A 348 8.99 -17.04 0.35
C ARG A 348 10.28 -16.33 -0.05
N THR A 349 10.73 -16.57 -1.28
CA THR A 349 11.89 -15.89 -1.88
C THR A 349 11.44 -15.09 -3.09
N VAL A 350 11.79 -13.80 -3.12
CA VAL A 350 11.58 -12.90 -4.26
C VAL A 350 12.91 -12.75 -5.00
N ALA A 351 12.87 -12.77 -6.33
CA ALA A 351 14.05 -12.54 -7.16
C ALA A 351 13.67 -11.88 -8.49
N VAL A 352 14.54 -11.02 -9.01
CA VAL A 352 14.47 -10.55 -10.40
C VAL A 352 15.54 -11.28 -11.18
N GLU A 353 15.11 -12.12 -12.12
CA GLU A 353 15.99 -12.98 -12.91
C GLU A 353 15.54 -12.97 -14.37
N ASP A 354 16.46 -12.77 -15.31
CA ASP A 354 16.20 -12.80 -16.76
C ASP A 354 15.11 -11.80 -17.24
N GLY A 355 14.94 -10.70 -16.50
CA GLY A 355 13.90 -9.69 -16.74
C GLY A 355 12.49 -10.12 -16.33
N VAL A 356 12.42 -11.02 -15.35
CA VAL A 356 11.18 -11.52 -14.78
C VAL A 356 11.31 -11.47 -13.26
N LEU A 357 10.39 -10.79 -12.59
CA LEU A 357 10.20 -10.91 -11.16
C LEU A 357 9.52 -12.25 -10.85
N LYS A 358 10.17 -13.03 -9.99
CA LYS A 358 9.78 -14.37 -9.60
C LYS A 358 9.57 -14.42 -8.09
N VAL A 359 8.58 -15.19 -7.68
CA VAL A 359 8.43 -15.62 -6.28
C VAL A 359 8.50 -17.14 -6.26
N ASN A 360 9.33 -17.69 -5.36
CA ASN A 360 9.51 -19.13 -5.21
C ASN A 360 9.89 -19.82 -6.54
N GLY A 361 10.74 -19.15 -7.33
CA GLY A 361 11.24 -19.65 -8.62
C GLY A 361 10.27 -19.55 -9.79
N ARG A 362 9.05 -19.01 -9.59
CA ARG A 362 8.05 -18.86 -10.64
C ARG A 362 7.75 -17.40 -10.91
N ARG A 363 7.55 -17.06 -12.19
CA ARG A 363 6.94 -15.79 -12.58
C ARG A 363 5.59 -15.63 -11.88
N ILE A 364 5.30 -14.41 -11.46
CA ILE A 364 3.97 -14.01 -11.01
C ILE A 364 3.32 -13.06 -12.01
N LEU A 365 1.99 -13.05 -12.04
CA LEU A 365 1.21 -12.08 -12.79
C LEU A 365 0.32 -11.26 -11.84
N PHE A 366 0.57 -9.95 -11.77
CA PHE A 366 -0.21 -9.02 -10.98
C PHE A 366 -1.58 -8.79 -11.61
N ARG A 367 -2.61 -9.08 -10.82
CA ARG A 367 -4.02 -8.73 -11.05
C ARG A 367 -4.37 -7.76 -9.92
N GLY A 368 -3.81 -6.56 -10.00
CA GLY A 368 -3.70 -5.64 -8.88
C GLY A 368 -4.64 -4.45 -8.92
N VAL A 369 -4.74 -3.76 -7.79
CA VAL A 369 -5.40 -2.45 -7.65
C VAL A 369 -4.54 -1.52 -6.80
N ASN A 370 -4.58 -0.22 -7.10
CA ASN A 370 -4.12 0.83 -6.19
C ASN A 370 -5.18 1.04 -5.10
N ARG A 371 -4.76 1.18 -3.85
CA ARG A 371 -5.67 1.34 -2.72
C ARG A 371 -5.20 2.47 -1.82
N HIS A 372 -5.93 3.58 -1.86
CA HIS A 372 -5.95 4.55 -0.77
C HIS A 372 -6.73 4.04 0.46
N GLU A 373 -6.40 4.59 1.64
CA GLU A 373 -7.20 4.38 2.84
C GLU A 373 -8.31 5.41 2.91
N PHE A 374 -9.55 5.00 2.59
CA PHE A 374 -10.65 5.94 2.61
C PHE A 374 -11.97 5.31 3.04
N HIS A 375 -12.69 5.97 3.94
CA HIS A 375 -14.07 5.68 4.30
C HIS A 375 -14.91 6.96 4.15
N PRO A 376 -16.11 6.89 3.53
CA PRO A 376 -16.90 8.09 3.18
C PRO A 376 -17.32 8.95 4.37
N GLU A 377 -17.34 8.40 5.59
CA GLU A 377 -17.71 9.15 6.80
C GLU A 377 -16.52 9.53 7.68
N THR A 378 -15.40 8.79 7.59
CA THR A 378 -14.27 8.92 8.54
C THR A 378 -12.94 9.24 7.86
N GLY A 379 -12.92 9.39 6.53
CA GLY A 379 -11.70 9.72 5.78
C GLY A 379 -10.68 8.60 5.86
N ARG A 380 -9.42 8.93 6.19
CA ARG A 380 -8.33 7.96 6.37
C ARG A 380 -8.37 7.23 7.71
N ALA A 381 -9.26 7.57 8.63
CA ALA A 381 -9.49 6.79 9.84
C ALA A 381 -10.37 5.56 9.52
N VAL A 382 -9.77 4.58 8.84
CA VAL A 382 -10.41 3.34 8.37
C VAL A 382 -10.29 2.25 9.43
N ASP A 383 -11.42 1.60 9.76
CA ASP A 383 -11.44 0.51 10.74
C ASP A 383 -11.03 -0.86 10.16
N ALA A 384 -10.75 -1.82 11.05
CA ALA A 384 -10.31 -3.16 10.68
C ALA A 384 -11.35 -3.95 9.87
N ASP A 385 -12.64 -3.74 10.14
CA ASP A 385 -13.72 -4.41 9.42
C ASP A 385 -13.80 -3.93 7.97
N THR A 386 -13.60 -2.63 7.74
CA THR A 386 -13.53 -2.02 6.41
C THR A 386 -12.29 -2.52 5.67
N MET A 387 -11.12 -2.52 6.31
CA MET A 387 -9.89 -3.09 5.72
C MET A 387 -10.08 -4.55 5.30
N ARG A 388 -10.70 -5.37 6.16
CA ARG A 388 -10.98 -6.77 5.84
C ARG A 388 -12.00 -6.89 4.71
N ARG A 389 -13.08 -6.09 4.73
CA ARG A 389 -14.10 -6.06 3.68
C ARG A 389 -13.50 -5.75 2.32
N ASP A 390 -12.58 -4.78 2.24
CA ASP A 390 -11.88 -4.43 1.01
C ASP A 390 -11.15 -5.67 0.45
N LEU A 391 -10.31 -6.33 1.26
CA LEU A 391 -9.55 -7.51 0.83
C LEU A 391 -10.44 -8.69 0.45
N LEU A 392 -11.55 -8.91 1.17
CA LEU A 392 -12.52 -9.93 0.82
C LEU A 392 -13.17 -9.66 -0.54
N LEU A 393 -13.53 -8.41 -0.82
CA LEU A 393 -14.07 -8.00 -2.12
C LEU A 393 -13.03 -8.16 -3.22
N MET A 394 -11.77 -7.80 -2.97
CA MET A 394 -10.67 -8.01 -3.91
C MET A 394 -10.55 -9.49 -4.31
N LYS A 395 -10.42 -10.39 -3.33
CA LYS A 395 -10.31 -11.84 -3.60
C LYS A 395 -11.52 -12.39 -4.35
N ARG A 396 -12.74 -11.92 -4.04
CA ARG A 396 -13.99 -12.29 -4.73
C ARG A 396 -14.04 -11.85 -6.20
N HIS A 397 -13.20 -10.90 -6.58
CA HIS A 397 -13.07 -10.36 -7.93
C HIS A 397 -11.73 -10.72 -8.59
N ASN A 398 -11.12 -11.84 -8.18
CA ASN A 398 -9.90 -12.41 -8.77
C ASN A 398 -8.63 -11.55 -8.60
N ILE A 399 -8.69 -10.50 -7.78
CA ILE A 399 -7.54 -9.64 -7.46
C ILE A 399 -6.57 -10.39 -6.56
N ASN A 400 -5.27 -10.32 -6.88
CA ASN A 400 -4.21 -11.01 -6.14
C ASN A 400 -3.12 -10.07 -5.61
N ALA A 401 -3.21 -8.77 -5.88
CA ALA A 401 -2.19 -7.80 -5.52
C ALA A 401 -2.77 -6.43 -5.16
N VAL A 402 -2.06 -5.67 -4.33
CA VAL A 402 -2.40 -4.31 -3.95
C VAL A 402 -1.13 -3.44 -3.91
N ARG A 403 -1.23 -2.23 -4.46
CA ARG A 403 -0.24 -1.16 -4.24
C ARG A 403 -0.84 -0.18 -3.23
N THR A 404 -0.08 0.19 -2.21
CA THR A 404 -0.54 1.07 -1.13
C THR A 404 -0.34 2.54 -1.54
N SER A 405 -1.14 2.99 -2.50
CA SER A 405 -1.05 4.33 -3.08
C SER A 405 -1.39 5.41 -2.04
N HIS A 406 -0.56 6.42 -1.80
CA HIS A 406 0.89 6.48 -2.05
C HIS A 406 1.64 6.69 -0.73
N TYR A 407 1.37 5.78 0.19
CA TYR A 407 1.90 5.79 1.54
C TYR A 407 1.67 4.44 2.22
N PRO A 408 2.42 4.14 3.29
CA PRO A 408 2.26 2.87 3.98
C PRO A 408 0.87 2.84 4.66
N PRO A 409 0.11 1.75 4.54
CA PRO A 409 -1.25 1.66 5.05
C PRO A 409 -1.24 1.56 6.59
N HIS A 410 -2.41 1.49 7.21
CA HIS A 410 -2.51 1.06 8.60
C HIS A 410 -1.83 -0.32 8.76
N PRO A 411 -0.94 -0.55 9.73
CA PRO A 411 -0.14 -1.77 9.81
C PRO A 411 -0.96 -3.07 9.81
N ALA A 412 -2.13 -3.06 10.48
CA ALA A 412 -3.05 -4.19 10.49
C ALA A 412 -3.56 -4.62 9.10
N PHE A 413 -3.50 -3.74 8.08
CA PHE A 413 -3.83 -4.11 6.71
C PHE A 413 -2.87 -5.16 6.15
N LEU A 414 -1.56 -5.03 6.43
CA LEU A 414 -0.56 -5.99 5.96
C LEU A 414 -0.72 -7.35 6.63
N ASP A 415 -1.11 -7.38 7.91
CA ASP A 415 -1.49 -8.61 8.61
C ASP A 415 -2.65 -9.35 7.92
N LEU A 416 -3.61 -8.62 7.35
CA LEU A 416 -4.72 -9.19 6.60
C LEU A 416 -4.29 -9.63 5.19
N CYS A 417 -3.37 -8.92 4.55
CA CYS A 417 -2.78 -9.33 3.26
C CYS A 417 -1.98 -10.63 3.39
N ASP A 418 -1.23 -10.79 4.48
CA ASP A 418 -0.53 -12.03 4.81
C ASP A 418 -1.50 -13.21 4.98
N GLU A 419 -2.62 -12.97 5.67
CA GLU A 419 -3.65 -13.98 5.99
C GLU A 419 -4.46 -14.39 4.75
N LEU A 420 -4.96 -13.41 3.99
CA LEU A 420 -5.87 -13.61 2.87
C LEU A 420 -5.15 -13.87 1.55
N GLY A 421 -3.85 -13.60 1.50
CA GLY A 421 -2.98 -13.82 0.35
C GLY A 421 -3.14 -12.75 -0.71
N LEU A 422 -2.39 -11.65 -0.59
CA LEU A 422 -2.20 -10.66 -1.65
C LEU A 422 -0.72 -10.27 -1.73
N TRP A 423 -0.22 -10.08 -2.95
CA TRP A 423 1.08 -9.43 -3.16
C TRP A 423 0.98 -7.95 -2.87
N VAL A 424 1.93 -7.39 -2.12
CA VAL A 424 1.93 -5.98 -1.74
C VAL A 424 3.15 -5.28 -2.35
N VAL A 425 2.88 -4.19 -3.07
CA VAL A 425 3.84 -3.11 -3.32
C VAL A 425 3.61 -2.09 -2.21
N ASP A 426 4.51 -2.06 -1.23
CA ASP A 426 4.42 -1.16 -0.08
C ASP A 426 5.18 0.13 -0.41
N GLU A 427 4.48 1.25 -0.35
CA GLU A 427 4.95 2.52 -0.94
C GLU A 427 5.20 3.58 0.11
N CYS A 428 6.38 4.20 0.01
CA CYS A 428 6.80 5.22 0.94
C CYS A 428 5.89 6.45 0.85
N ASP A 429 5.69 7.10 1.99
CA ASP A 429 4.88 8.31 2.10
C ASP A 429 5.62 9.50 1.48
N LEU A 430 5.63 9.59 0.14
CA LEU A 430 6.38 10.60 -0.61
C LEU A 430 5.73 10.87 -1.97
N GLU A 431 5.23 12.09 -2.14
CA GLU A 431 4.75 12.62 -3.42
C GLU A 431 5.00 14.13 -3.51
N THR A 432 5.56 14.59 -4.63
CA THR A 432 5.89 16.01 -4.86
C THR A 432 5.32 16.51 -6.20
N HIS A 433 4.18 15.98 -6.62
CA HIS A 433 3.65 16.13 -7.99
C HIS A 433 3.48 17.61 -8.39
N GLY A 434 2.96 18.46 -7.52
CA GLY A 434 2.74 19.89 -7.80
C GLY A 434 3.98 20.72 -8.08
N PHE A 435 5.18 20.16 -7.90
CA PHE A 435 6.39 20.79 -8.42
C PHE A 435 6.48 20.75 -9.96
N ALA A 436 5.76 19.86 -10.63
CA ALA A 436 5.64 19.80 -12.10
C ALA A 436 5.19 21.13 -12.69
N ASP A 437 4.22 21.81 -12.05
CA ASP A 437 3.70 23.12 -12.47
C ASP A 437 4.78 24.23 -12.42
N THR A 438 5.82 24.03 -11.63
CA THR A 438 6.95 24.96 -11.53
C THR A 438 8.15 24.54 -12.37
N GLY A 439 8.02 23.48 -13.18
CA GLY A 439 9.13 22.86 -13.90
C GLY A 439 10.14 22.19 -12.97
N TRP A 440 9.65 21.58 -11.88
CA TRP A 440 10.44 20.87 -10.86
C TRP A 440 11.47 21.73 -10.10
N ARG A 441 11.31 23.05 -10.14
CA ARG A 441 12.20 23.99 -9.44
C ARG A 441 12.02 23.85 -7.94
N ASN A 442 13.13 23.75 -7.21
CA ASN A 442 13.14 23.58 -5.76
C ASN A 442 12.43 22.30 -5.28
N ASN A 443 12.24 21.29 -6.15
CA ASN A 443 11.69 20.00 -5.76
C ASN A 443 12.53 19.37 -4.61
N PRO A 444 11.91 18.99 -3.48
CA PRO A 444 12.59 18.39 -2.33
C PRO A 444 13.54 17.24 -2.66
N VAL A 445 13.23 16.37 -3.64
CA VAL A 445 14.10 15.23 -3.97
C VAL A 445 15.45 15.63 -4.59
N ARG A 446 15.61 16.91 -4.98
CA ARG A 446 16.85 17.48 -5.52
C ARG A 446 17.61 18.37 -4.53
N ASP A 447 17.07 18.59 -3.33
CA ASP A 447 17.64 19.49 -2.33
C ASP A 447 18.10 18.73 -1.08
N GLU A 448 19.42 18.68 -0.86
CA GLU A 448 20.07 17.94 0.23
C GLU A 448 19.55 18.29 1.63
N ARG A 449 18.97 19.49 1.79
CA ARG A 449 18.36 19.92 3.07
C ARG A 449 17.14 19.09 3.45
N TRP A 450 16.54 18.36 2.50
CA TRP A 450 15.40 17.48 2.72
C TRP A 450 15.77 16.01 2.88
N PHE A 451 17.02 15.61 2.56
CA PHE A 451 17.42 14.19 2.60
C PHE A 451 17.19 13.53 3.96
N PRO A 452 17.41 14.19 5.12
CA PRO A 452 17.06 13.61 6.40
C PRO A 452 15.58 13.23 6.51
N ALA A 453 14.66 14.03 5.97
CA ALA A 453 13.23 13.72 5.98
C ALA A 453 12.88 12.59 4.99
N LEU A 454 13.51 12.56 3.81
CA LEU A 454 13.33 11.49 2.83
C LEU A 454 13.81 10.13 3.37
N LEU A 455 15.00 10.11 3.99
CA LEU A 455 15.58 8.91 4.60
C LEU A 455 14.78 8.43 5.82
N ASP A 456 14.29 9.35 6.65
CA ASP A 456 13.43 9.02 7.79
C ASP A 456 12.10 8.38 7.33
N ARG A 457 11.49 8.90 6.24
CA ARG A 457 10.30 8.31 5.63
C ARG A 457 10.54 6.88 5.13
N ALA A 458 11.63 6.67 4.37
CA ALA A 458 12.03 5.34 3.91
C ALA A 458 12.28 4.38 5.07
N ALA A 459 13.00 4.84 6.10
CA ALA A 459 13.33 4.02 7.26
C ALA A 459 12.09 3.63 8.07
N ARG A 460 11.17 4.57 8.31
CA ARG A 460 9.93 4.28 9.03
C ARG A 460 9.05 3.26 8.33
N MET A 461 8.92 3.33 7.00
CA MET A 461 8.18 2.32 6.23
C MET A 461 8.85 0.95 6.35
N VAL A 462 10.12 0.84 5.94
CA VAL A 462 10.80 -0.46 5.88
C VAL A 462 10.90 -1.11 7.26
N GLU A 463 11.29 -0.35 8.29
CA GLU A 463 11.42 -0.93 9.62
C GLU A 463 10.09 -1.38 10.20
N ARG A 464 8.98 -0.70 9.89
CA ARG A 464 7.64 -1.07 10.36
C ARG A 464 7.18 -2.38 9.73
N ASP A 465 7.42 -2.55 8.43
CA ASP A 465 6.72 -3.55 7.60
C ASP A 465 7.60 -4.72 7.10
N LYS A 466 8.93 -4.68 7.35
CA LYS A 466 9.92 -5.68 6.91
C LYS A 466 9.60 -7.15 7.19
N ASN A 467 8.72 -7.44 8.14
CA ASN A 467 8.41 -8.80 8.60
C ASN A 467 7.22 -9.44 7.87
N HIS A 468 6.52 -8.70 7.00
CA HIS A 468 5.36 -9.22 6.25
C HIS A 468 5.80 -10.00 4.99
N PRO A 469 5.42 -11.29 4.83
CA PRO A 469 5.67 -12.03 3.60
C PRO A 469 4.92 -11.46 2.39
N SER A 470 3.77 -10.80 2.60
CA SER A 470 2.97 -10.16 1.55
C SER A 470 3.70 -9.05 0.82
N VAL A 471 4.53 -8.29 1.53
CA VAL A 471 5.36 -7.24 0.94
C VAL A 471 6.46 -7.89 0.12
N ILE A 472 6.41 -7.69 -1.19
CA ILE A 472 7.40 -8.25 -2.13
C ILE A 472 8.17 -7.17 -2.89
N ILE A 473 7.73 -5.92 -2.85
CA ILE A 473 8.37 -4.77 -3.50
C ILE A 473 8.28 -3.57 -2.55
N TRP A 474 9.38 -2.82 -2.41
CA TRP A 474 9.37 -1.50 -1.77
C TRP A 474 9.29 -0.42 -2.85
N SER A 475 8.35 0.51 -2.74
CA SER A 475 8.26 1.68 -3.62
C SER A 475 8.79 2.94 -2.94
N LEU A 476 9.61 3.72 -3.66
CA LEU A 476 10.25 4.93 -3.13
C LEU A 476 9.28 6.09 -2.91
N GLY A 477 8.11 6.07 -3.56
CA GLY A 477 7.14 7.16 -3.60
C GLY A 477 6.42 7.19 -4.96
N ASN A 478 5.71 8.27 -5.24
CA ASN A 478 4.95 8.47 -6.47
C ASN A 478 5.18 9.87 -7.05
N GLU A 479 5.28 10.00 -8.38
CA GLU A 479 5.27 11.29 -9.11
C GLU A 479 6.16 12.41 -8.51
N CYS A 480 7.39 12.06 -8.12
CA CYS A 480 8.35 12.98 -7.51
C CYS A 480 9.43 13.53 -8.45
N ASP A 481 9.37 13.27 -9.76
CA ASP A 481 10.51 13.44 -10.69
C ASP A 481 11.73 12.62 -10.23
N THR A 482 12.95 12.99 -10.60
CA THR A 482 14.19 12.29 -10.31
C THR A 482 15.11 13.14 -9.44
N GLY A 483 15.93 12.53 -8.60
CA GLY A 483 16.91 13.30 -7.83
C GLY A 483 17.74 12.49 -6.84
N PRO A 484 18.88 13.05 -6.39
CA PRO A 484 19.79 12.38 -5.45
C PRO A 484 19.15 11.99 -4.10
N GLY A 485 18.04 12.63 -3.69
CA GLY A 485 17.28 12.22 -2.52
C GLY A 485 16.65 10.83 -2.69
N LEU A 486 16.10 10.53 -3.87
CA LEU A 486 15.56 9.21 -4.20
C LEU A 486 16.67 8.16 -4.30
N THR A 487 17.82 8.51 -4.88
CA THR A 487 19.01 7.66 -4.90
C THR A 487 19.47 7.32 -3.47
N ALA A 488 19.45 8.29 -2.56
CA ALA A 488 19.80 8.07 -1.15
C ALA A 488 18.81 7.13 -0.46
N MET A 489 17.51 7.29 -0.68
CA MET A 489 16.48 6.36 -0.19
C MET A 489 16.71 4.95 -0.72
N ALA A 490 16.89 4.80 -2.04
CA ALA A 490 17.13 3.51 -2.67
C ALA A 490 18.39 2.81 -2.12
N GLY A 491 19.48 3.56 -1.95
CA GLY A 491 20.71 3.06 -1.34
C GLY A 491 20.52 2.59 0.11
N TRP A 492 19.76 3.34 0.91
CA TRP A 492 19.45 2.97 2.29
C TRP A 492 18.59 1.69 2.35
N ILE A 493 17.52 1.61 1.55
CA ILE A 493 16.61 0.45 1.54
C ILE A 493 17.36 -0.81 1.09
N ARG A 494 18.15 -0.74 0.01
CA ARG A 494 18.96 -1.89 -0.45
C ARG A 494 19.94 -2.39 0.60
N ALA A 495 20.57 -1.48 1.34
CA ALA A 495 21.47 -1.84 2.42
C ALA A 495 20.73 -2.51 3.59
N ARG A 496 19.48 -2.10 3.85
CA ARG A 496 18.69 -2.59 4.98
C ARG A 496 17.93 -3.90 4.69
N ASP A 497 17.40 -4.05 3.49
CA ASP A 497 16.63 -5.21 3.05
C ASP A 497 16.90 -5.52 1.56
N PRO A 498 17.97 -6.26 1.26
CA PRO A 498 18.29 -6.68 -0.11
C PRO A 498 17.35 -7.78 -0.64
N GLY A 499 16.44 -8.30 0.19
CA GLY A 499 15.56 -9.42 -0.15
C GLY A 499 14.31 -9.04 -0.95
N ARG A 500 14.08 -7.74 -1.16
CA ARG A 500 12.94 -7.20 -1.90
C ARG A 500 13.42 -6.18 -2.95
N PRO A 501 12.97 -6.30 -4.22
CA PRO A 501 13.26 -5.31 -5.27
C PRO A 501 12.67 -3.92 -4.96
N LEU A 502 13.29 -2.91 -5.55
CA LEU A 502 12.83 -1.52 -5.52
C LEU A 502 11.96 -1.15 -6.72
N HIS A 503 10.91 -0.37 -6.45
CA HIS A 503 10.02 0.24 -7.43
C HIS A 503 10.04 1.77 -7.31
N TYR A 504 9.98 2.45 -8.44
CA TYR A 504 9.63 3.86 -8.57
C TYR A 504 9.38 4.13 -10.06
N GLU A 505 8.27 4.79 -10.37
CA GLU A 505 7.86 5.04 -11.76
C GLU A 505 8.54 6.29 -12.34
N GLY A 506 8.72 7.34 -11.55
CA GLY A 506 9.10 8.67 -12.04
C GLY A 506 10.51 8.75 -12.64
N ASP A 507 11.33 7.69 -12.51
CA ASP A 507 12.59 7.52 -13.22
C ASP A 507 12.47 6.44 -14.32
N PRO A 508 12.16 6.80 -15.58
CA PRO A 508 12.08 5.85 -16.68
C PRO A 508 13.43 5.26 -17.06
N SER A 509 14.55 5.79 -16.54
CA SER A 509 15.88 5.19 -16.71
C SER A 509 16.11 4.00 -15.77
N CYS A 510 15.28 3.90 -14.73
CA CYS A 510 15.37 2.90 -13.68
C CYS A 510 16.71 2.91 -12.95
N ALA A 511 17.46 4.01 -12.92
CA ALA A 511 18.84 4.06 -12.40
C ALA A 511 18.95 3.45 -11.00
N ASP A 512 17.92 3.69 -10.18
CA ASP A 512 17.85 3.26 -8.78
C ASP A 512 16.84 2.15 -8.50
N THR A 513 16.15 1.58 -9.50
CA THR A 513 15.05 0.61 -9.30
C THR A 513 15.31 -0.74 -9.96
N ASP A 514 14.59 -1.78 -9.52
CA ASP A 514 14.77 -3.17 -10.00
C ASP A 514 13.57 -3.65 -10.84
N VAL A 515 12.62 -2.76 -11.09
CA VAL A 515 11.42 -2.97 -11.93
C VAL A 515 11.23 -1.74 -12.82
N TYR A 516 11.06 -1.95 -14.12
CA TYR A 516 10.64 -0.88 -15.02
C TYR A 516 9.14 -0.65 -14.84
N SER A 517 8.78 0.49 -14.29
CA SER A 517 7.38 0.86 -14.04
C SER A 517 6.95 2.02 -14.91
N ARG A 518 5.67 2.02 -15.29
CA ARG A 518 5.00 3.12 -15.97
C ARG A 518 3.56 3.25 -15.48
N MET A 519 3.04 4.46 -15.55
CA MET A 519 1.61 4.74 -15.40
C MET A 519 0.98 4.94 -16.78
N TYR A 520 -0.19 4.34 -16.99
CA TYR A 520 -1.07 4.58 -18.15
C TYR A 520 -0.43 4.41 -19.55
N ALA A 521 0.66 3.64 -19.67
CA ALA A 521 1.27 3.39 -20.98
C ALA A 521 0.27 2.68 -21.91
N PRO A 522 0.01 3.19 -23.12
CA PRO A 522 -1.00 2.62 -24.02
C PRO A 522 -0.61 1.21 -24.47
N HIS A 523 -1.60 0.43 -24.92
CA HIS A 523 -1.40 -0.97 -25.36
C HIS A 523 -0.25 -1.14 -26.36
N ALA A 524 -0.12 -0.21 -27.31
CA ALA A 524 0.95 -0.24 -28.31
C ALA A 524 2.34 -0.08 -27.68
N GLU A 525 2.48 0.79 -26.68
CA GLU A 525 3.73 0.97 -25.94
C GLU A 525 4.02 -0.27 -25.09
N VAL A 526 3.03 -0.81 -24.38
CA VAL A 526 3.19 -2.04 -23.60
C VAL A 526 3.61 -3.21 -24.48
N GLU A 527 3.08 -3.32 -25.70
CA GLU A 527 3.53 -4.33 -26.66
C GLU A 527 5.00 -4.13 -27.08
N LEU A 528 5.42 -2.89 -27.33
CA LEU A 528 6.82 -2.60 -27.62
C LEU A 528 7.73 -2.97 -26.44
N ILE A 529 7.35 -2.62 -25.21
CA ILE A 529 8.08 -2.97 -23.99
C ILE A 529 8.16 -4.49 -23.82
N GLY A 530 7.06 -5.21 -24.05
CA GLY A 530 7.00 -6.66 -24.00
C GLY A 530 7.92 -7.35 -25.02
N ARG A 531 8.16 -6.69 -26.17
CA ARG A 531 9.12 -7.12 -27.20
C ARG A 531 10.54 -6.60 -26.97
N ARG A 532 10.77 -5.80 -25.92
CA ARG A 532 12.03 -5.08 -25.67
C ARG A 532 12.41 -4.14 -26.81
N ALA A 533 11.41 -3.58 -27.49
CA ALA A 533 11.51 -2.70 -28.65
C ALA A 533 10.96 -1.28 -28.37
N GLU A 534 10.80 -0.92 -27.08
CA GLU A 534 10.49 0.43 -26.64
C GLU A 534 11.57 1.43 -27.08
N GLU A 535 11.23 2.72 -27.17
CA GLU A 535 12.18 3.77 -27.55
C GLU A 535 13.43 3.77 -26.64
N PRO A 536 14.65 3.83 -27.21
CA PRO A 536 15.87 3.77 -26.43
C PRO A 536 16.09 5.03 -25.59
N LEU A 537 16.68 4.85 -24.41
CA LEU A 537 17.21 5.98 -23.63
C LEU A 537 18.44 6.58 -24.31
N SER A 538 18.74 7.83 -23.96
CA SER A 538 19.95 8.51 -24.41
C SER A 538 21.23 7.88 -23.83
N ASP A 539 21.16 7.33 -22.62
CA ASP A 539 22.24 6.57 -22.01
C ASP A 539 22.11 5.07 -22.39
N PRO A 540 23.07 4.52 -23.17
CA PRO A 540 22.99 3.14 -23.64
C PRO A 540 23.19 2.10 -22.53
N GLU A 541 23.90 2.42 -21.44
CA GLU A 541 24.09 1.49 -20.33
C GLU A 541 22.81 1.36 -19.51
N LEU A 542 22.15 2.50 -19.23
CA LEU A 542 20.84 2.51 -18.58
C LEU A 542 19.75 1.90 -19.48
N ASP A 543 19.79 2.14 -20.80
CA ASP A 543 18.84 1.50 -21.74
C ASP A 543 18.96 -0.02 -21.71
N ALA A 544 20.19 -0.54 -21.80
CA ALA A 544 20.46 -1.97 -21.75
C ALA A 544 19.95 -2.58 -20.43
N ARG A 545 20.29 -1.96 -19.29
CA ARG A 545 19.83 -2.42 -17.98
C ARG A 545 18.31 -2.37 -17.85
N ARG A 546 17.66 -1.24 -18.21
CA ARG A 546 16.20 -1.11 -18.17
C ARG A 546 15.51 -2.20 -18.98
N ARG A 547 15.99 -2.48 -20.20
CA ARG A 547 15.45 -3.54 -21.08
C ARG A 547 15.56 -4.93 -20.46
N GLU A 548 16.45 -5.13 -19.49
CA GLU A 548 16.64 -6.36 -18.71
C GLU A 548 15.78 -6.44 -17.45
N LEU A 549 15.02 -5.41 -17.08
CA LEU A 549 14.14 -5.42 -15.91
C LEU A 549 12.74 -5.97 -16.25
N PRO A 550 12.01 -6.57 -15.29
CA PRO A 550 10.57 -6.83 -15.44
C PRO A 550 9.81 -5.51 -15.61
N PHE A 551 8.66 -5.58 -16.29
CA PHE A 551 7.80 -4.44 -16.53
C PHE A 551 6.47 -4.57 -15.79
N VAL A 552 6.06 -3.51 -15.09
CA VAL A 552 4.78 -3.42 -14.36
C VAL A 552 4.09 -2.10 -14.73
N LEU A 553 2.77 -2.13 -14.87
CA LEU A 553 1.98 -0.90 -14.81
C LEU A 553 1.57 -0.64 -13.36
N CYS A 554 2.27 0.26 -12.65
CA CYS A 554 1.86 0.62 -11.29
C CYS A 554 0.52 1.35 -11.27
N GLU A 555 0.11 1.94 -12.39
CA GLU A 555 -1.25 2.41 -12.65
C GLU A 555 -1.64 2.14 -14.10
N TYR A 556 -2.85 1.63 -14.30
CA TYR A 556 -3.47 1.52 -15.61
C TYR A 556 -4.99 1.48 -15.48
N ALA A 557 -5.68 1.51 -16.63
CA ALA A 557 -7.12 1.32 -16.69
C ALA A 557 -7.89 2.22 -15.69
N HIS A 558 -7.62 3.53 -15.75
CA HIS A 558 -8.27 4.54 -14.92
C HIS A 558 -9.79 4.34 -14.85
N ALA A 559 -10.32 4.04 -13.66
CA ALA A 559 -11.64 3.47 -13.44
C ALA A 559 -12.73 4.54 -13.17
N MET A 560 -12.42 5.81 -13.41
CA MET A 560 -13.33 6.93 -13.23
C MET A 560 -14.62 6.84 -14.06
N GLY A 561 -15.74 6.84 -13.33
CA GLY A 561 -17.08 6.87 -13.90
C GLY A 561 -17.42 5.60 -14.69
N ASN A 562 -17.80 5.76 -15.96
CA ASN A 562 -18.17 4.63 -16.82
C ASN A 562 -16.93 4.08 -17.54
N GLY A 563 -16.33 3.04 -16.96
CA GLY A 563 -15.12 2.40 -17.45
C GLY A 563 -14.60 1.36 -16.44
N PRO A 564 -13.35 0.89 -16.60
CA PRO A 564 -12.43 1.19 -17.69
C PRO A 564 -12.59 0.25 -18.91
N GLY A 565 -12.39 0.79 -20.11
CA GLY A 565 -12.28 -0.01 -21.34
C GLY A 565 -10.86 -0.56 -21.55
N GLY A 566 -10.70 -1.50 -22.48
CA GLY A 566 -9.37 -1.98 -22.91
C GLY A 566 -8.66 -2.96 -21.96
N LEU A 567 -9.36 -3.49 -20.96
CA LEU A 567 -8.81 -4.41 -19.95
C LEU A 567 -8.29 -5.71 -20.57
N THR A 568 -9.06 -6.29 -21.51
CA THR A 568 -8.71 -7.59 -22.13
C THR A 568 -7.47 -7.47 -23.01
N GLU A 569 -7.28 -6.32 -23.68
CA GLU A 569 -6.12 -6.03 -24.51
C GLU A 569 -4.85 -5.99 -23.66
N TYR A 570 -4.87 -5.31 -22.50
CA TYR A 570 -3.75 -5.35 -21.55
C TYR A 570 -3.48 -6.77 -21.05
N GLN A 571 -4.53 -7.47 -20.61
CA GLN A 571 -4.39 -8.84 -20.09
C GLN A 571 -3.74 -9.78 -21.12
N ARG A 572 -4.12 -9.68 -22.40
CA ARG A 572 -3.50 -10.46 -23.48
C ARG A 572 -2.02 -10.14 -23.66
N LEU A 573 -1.63 -8.88 -23.52
CA LEU A 573 -0.22 -8.48 -23.59
C LEU A 573 0.57 -9.03 -22.39
N PHE A 574 0.01 -8.94 -21.18
CA PHE A 574 0.62 -9.45 -19.97
C PHE A 574 0.81 -10.97 -20.00
N GLU A 575 -0.13 -11.71 -20.60
CA GLU A 575 0.02 -13.16 -20.74
C GLU A 575 0.95 -13.56 -21.89
N ARG A 576 1.04 -12.74 -22.93
CA ARG A 576 1.89 -13.02 -24.12
C ARG A 576 3.37 -12.78 -23.85
N TYR A 577 3.70 -11.70 -23.12
CA TYR A 577 5.08 -11.28 -22.91
C TYR A 577 5.48 -11.47 -21.45
N GLU A 578 6.39 -12.41 -21.18
CA GLU A 578 6.76 -12.82 -19.83
C GLU A 578 7.29 -11.65 -18.96
N ARG A 579 8.02 -10.71 -19.58
CA ARG A 579 8.53 -9.49 -18.94
C ARG A 579 7.40 -8.59 -18.41
N CYS A 580 6.24 -8.56 -19.08
CA CYS A 580 5.09 -7.77 -18.64
C CYS A 580 4.36 -8.51 -17.52
N GLN A 581 4.47 -8.01 -16.29
CA GLN A 581 4.01 -8.70 -15.08
C GLN A 581 2.62 -8.26 -14.61
N GLY A 582 1.83 -7.66 -15.50
CA GLY A 582 0.51 -7.16 -15.14
C GLY A 582 0.56 -5.72 -14.66
N GLY A 583 -0.43 -5.35 -13.87
CA GLY A 583 -0.55 -3.99 -13.36
C GLY A 583 -1.59 -3.84 -12.27
N PHE A 584 -1.69 -2.60 -11.79
CA PHE A 584 -2.58 -2.19 -10.71
C PHE A 584 -3.58 -1.16 -11.24
N VAL A 585 -4.87 -1.50 -11.23
CA VAL A 585 -5.91 -0.59 -11.68
C VAL A 585 -5.94 0.66 -10.79
N TRP A 586 -6.08 1.83 -11.39
CA TRP A 586 -6.34 3.08 -10.67
C TRP A 586 -7.85 3.38 -10.68
N GLU A 587 -8.57 3.33 -9.57
CA GLU A 587 -8.15 2.76 -8.27
C GLU A 587 -9.24 1.89 -7.63
N TRP A 588 -9.05 1.48 -6.37
CA TRP A 588 -9.93 0.54 -5.70
C TRP A 588 -11.31 1.12 -5.38
N THR A 589 -11.40 2.35 -4.88
CA THR A 589 -12.66 2.94 -4.38
C THR A 589 -12.73 4.43 -4.66
N ASP A 590 -13.91 4.91 -5.04
CA ASP A 590 -14.19 6.34 -5.08
C ASP A 590 -14.03 6.95 -3.68
N HIS A 591 -13.45 8.14 -3.61
CA HIS A 591 -13.29 8.91 -2.38
C HIS A 591 -14.40 9.93 -2.15
N GLY A 592 -15.64 9.60 -2.48
CA GLY A 592 -16.78 10.47 -2.22
C GLY A 592 -17.09 10.58 -0.72
N ILE A 593 -17.16 11.79 -0.16
CA ILE A 593 -17.49 12.02 1.26
C ILE A 593 -19.02 12.05 1.44
N ALA A 594 -19.55 11.27 2.37
CA ALA A 594 -20.99 11.23 2.62
C ALA A 594 -21.52 12.58 3.13
N ARG A 595 -22.55 13.11 2.46
CA ARG A 595 -23.27 14.34 2.84
C ARG A 595 -24.77 14.20 2.64
N ARG A 596 -25.51 15.20 3.13
CA ARG A 596 -26.96 15.35 2.93
C ARG A 596 -27.26 16.72 2.35
N ALA A 597 -28.08 16.75 1.31
CA ALA A 597 -28.60 17.98 0.73
C ALA A 597 -29.58 18.68 1.70
N ALA A 598 -29.99 19.91 1.38
CA ALA A 598 -30.91 20.69 2.22
C ALA A 598 -32.28 20.00 2.43
N ASP A 599 -32.69 19.12 1.52
CA ASP A 599 -33.91 18.32 1.61
C ASP A 599 -33.71 16.97 2.33
N GLY A 600 -32.50 16.68 2.80
CA GLY A 600 -32.13 15.45 3.51
C GLY A 600 -31.62 14.30 2.63
N THR A 601 -31.63 14.46 1.30
CA THR A 601 -31.18 13.44 0.34
C THR A 601 -29.69 13.13 0.56
N PRO A 602 -29.30 11.86 0.81
CA PRO A 602 -27.90 11.49 0.91
C PRO A 602 -27.22 11.54 -0.46
N TYR A 603 -25.99 12.04 -0.49
CA TYR A 603 -25.13 12.03 -1.68
C TYR A 603 -23.67 11.92 -1.25
N PHE A 604 -22.79 11.61 -2.21
CA PHE A 604 -21.35 11.64 -2.00
C PHE A 604 -20.78 12.90 -2.64
N ALA A 605 -20.09 13.69 -1.84
CA ALA A 605 -19.48 14.95 -2.22
C ALA A 605 -18.06 14.74 -2.72
N TYR A 606 -17.62 15.57 -3.68
CA TYR A 606 -16.26 15.59 -4.23
C TYR A 606 -15.69 17.02 -4.19
N GLY A 607 -14.51 17.25 -4.77
CA GLY A 607 -13.86 18.57 -4.70
C GLY A 607 -14.72 19.70 -5.25
N GLY A 608 -14.76 20.80 -4.51
CA GLY A 608 -15.61 21.96 -4.80
C GLY A 608 -16.93 21.97 -4.02
N ASP A 609 -17.41 20.81 -3.55
CA ASP A 609 -18.62 20.73 -2.72
C ASP A 609 -18.40 21.24 -1.28
N PHE A 610 -17.14 21.54 -0.91
CA PHE A 610 -16.75 22.07 0.40
C PHE A 610 -16.37 23.56 0.35
N GLY A 611 -16.48 24.19 -0.83
CA GLY A 611 -16.22 25.61 -1.04
C GLY A 611 -14.74 25.94 -1.25
N GLU A 612 -13.93 24.96 -1.65
CA GLU A 612 -12.54 25.18 -2.03
C GLU A 612 -12.42 26.18 -3.19
N GLU A 613 -11.43 27.08 -3.13
CA GLU A 613 -11.11 27.98 -4.25
C GLU A 613 -10.38 27.23 -5.38
N VAL A 614 -9.51 26.30 -4.98
CA VAL A 614 -8.74 25.44 -5.89
C VAL A 614 -9.13 23.99 -5.59
N HIS A 615 -9.63 23.29 -6.61
CA HIS A 615 -9.96 21.88 -6.53
C HIS A 615 -9.89 21.21 -7.92
N ASP A 616 -9.93 19.88 -7.92
CA ASP A 616 -9.93 19.04 -9.13
C ASP A 616 -11.25 18.28 -9.35
N GLY A 617 -12.30 18.71 -8.64
CA GLY A 617 -13.67 18.28 -8.93
C GLY A 617 -13.90 16.82 -8.54
N ASN A 618 -14.48 16.04 -9.45
CA ASN A 618 -14.79 14.64 -9.22
C ASN A 618 -13.66 13.68 -9.60
N PHE A 619 -12.43 14.15 -9.87
CA PHE A 619 -11.29 13.25 -10.13
C PHE A 619 -11.09 12.26 -8.99
N VAL A 620 -11.30 12.67 -7.74
CA VAL A 620 -11.26 11.78 -6.55
C VAL A 620 -12.32 10.66 -6.52
N CYS A 621 -13.25 10.63 -7.48
CA CYS A 621 -14.24 9.57 -7.69
C CYS A 621 -13.87 8.73 -8.91
N ASP A 622 -12.78 7.98 -8.76
CA ASP A 622 -12.07 7.25 -9.82
C ASP A 622 -11.88 5.74 -9.55
N GLY A 623 -12.75 5.15 -8.73
CA GLY A 623 -12.63 3.78 -8.25
C GLY A 623 -13.44 2.71 -8.99
N LEU A 624 -12.99 1.46 -8.86
CA LEU A 624 -13.77 0.26 -9.21
C LEU A 624 -14.96 0.01 -8.27
N LEU A 625 -14.98 0.67 -7.12
CA LEU A 625 -16.08 0.67 -6.16
C LEU A 625 -16.63 2.09 -5.98
N PHE A 626 -17.94 2.20 -5.82
CA PHE A 626 -18.54 3.42 -5.26
C PHE A 626 -18.11 3.60 -3.78
N PRO A 627 -18.27 4.80 -3.17
CA PRO A 627 -17.72 5.08 -1.83
C PRO A 627 -18.21 4.13 -0.72
N ASP A 628 -19.42 3.56 -0.87
CA ASP A 628 -20.03 2.59 0.04
C ASP A 628 -19.59 1.12 -0.19
N ARG A 629 -18.58 0.92 -1.05
CA ARG A 629 -18.06 -0.36 -1.55
C ARG A 629 -19.07 -1.15 -2.38
N THR A 630 -20.05 -0.50 -3.00
CA THR A 630 -20.87 -1.13 -4.04
C THR A 630 -20.02 -1.34 -5.30
N PRO A 631 -19.91 -2.58 -5.84
CA PRO A 631 -19.20 -2.83 -7.10
C PRO A 631 -19.73 -2.00 -8.27
N SER A 632 -18.84 -1.32 -8.98
CA SER A 632 -19.18 -0.72 -10.28
C SER A 632 -19.24 -1.80 -11.37
N PRO A 633 -19.83 -1.50 -12.54
CA PRO A 633 -19.70 -2.38 -13.71
C PRO A 633 -18.23 -2.64 -14.10
N GLY A 634 -17.34 -1.67 -13.88
CA GLY A 634 -15.90 -1.81 -14.13
C GLY A 634 -15.26 -2.94 -13.33
N LEU A 635 -15.66 -3.15 -12.07
CA LEU A 635 -15.15 -4.25 -11.25
C LEU A 635 -15.63 -5.62 -11.76
N ALA A 636 -16.85 -5.70 -12.28
CA ALA A 636 -17.37 -6.93 -12.87
C ALA A 636 -16.60 -7.31 -14.16
N GLU A 637 -16.33 -6.32 -15.02
CA GLU A 637 -15.50 -6.49 -16.21
C GLU A 637 -14.05 -6.85 -15.84
N TYR A 638 -13.49 -6.20 -14.83
CA TYR A 638 -12.14 -6.51 -14.36
C TYR A 638 -12.01 -7.94 -13.84
N LYS A 639 -12.95 -8.39 -13.00
CA LYS A 639 -13.03 -9.78 -12.53
C LYS A 639 -12.99 -10.78 -13.68
N LYS A 640 -13.73 -10.50 -14.75
CA LYS A 640 -13.81 -11.36 -15.93
C LYS A 640 -12.51 -11.31 -16.74
N ALA A 641 -11.98 -10.11 -16.99
CA ALA A 641 -10.74 -9.92 -17.74
C ALA A 641 -9.57 -10.67 -17.07
N VAL A 642 -9.50 -10.67 -15.75
CA VAL A 642 -8.44 -11.29 -14.96
C VAL A 642 -8.85 -12.60 -14.30
N GLU A 643 -9.76 -13.39 -14.89
CA GLU A 643 -10.11 -14.70 -14.31
C GLU A 643 -8.91 -15.68 -14.36
N PRO A 644 -8.67 -16.48 -13.30
CA PRO A 644 -7.50 -17.36 -13.22
C PRO A 644 -7.73 -18.74 -13.86
N VAL A 645 -8.88 -18.94 -14.50
CA VAL A 645 -9.21 -20.13 -15.27
C VAL A 645 -9.82 -19.70 -16.59
N ARG A 646 -9.19 -20.06 -17.70
CA ARG A 646 -9.71 -19.75 -19.04
C ARG A 646 -10.51 -20.92 -19.56
N ILE A 647 -11.74 -20.66 -20.01
CA ILE A 647 -12.64 -21.64 -20.61
C ILE A 647 -12.97 -21.16 -22.03
N GLU A 648 -12.63 -21.97 -23.02
CA GLU A 648 -12.75 -21.63 -24.44
C GLU A 648 -13.39 -22.77 -25.23
N GLY A 649 -14.06 -22.45 -26.32
CA GLY A 649 -14.67 -23.43 -27.22
C GLY A 649 -15.55 -22.75 -28.26
N ASP A 650 -16.05 -23.53 -29.21
CA ASP A 650 -17.07 -23.09 -30.18
C ASP A 650 -18.47 -23.64 -29.86
N GLY A 651 -18.58 -24.54 -28.86
CA GLY A 651 -19.82 -25.20 -28.44
C GLY A 651 -20.35 -26.25 -29.42
N GLU A 652 -20.04 -26.13 -30.71
CA GLU A 652 -20.41 -27.06 -31.78
C GLU A 652 -19.56 -28.34 -31.79
N ALA A 653 -18.28 -28.24 -31.44
CA ALA A 653 -17.37 -29.38 -31.37
C ALA A 653 -17.72 -30.38 -30.24
N GLY A 654 -18.62 -29.99 -29.34
CA GLY A 654 -19.01 -30.80 -28.18
C GLY A 654 -17.90 -30.91 -27.11
N THR A 655 -16.90 -30.04 -27.15
CA THR A 655 -15.81 -29.94 -26.18
C THR A 655 -15.54 -28.49 -25.81
N VAL A 656 -14.94 -28.29 -24.64
CA VAL A 656 -14.38 -27.02 -24.19
C VAL A 656 -12.95 -27.21 -23.71
N ARG A 657 -12.08 -26.26 -24.01
CA ARG A 657 -10.74 -26.19 -23.48
C ARG A 657 -10.74 -25.45 -22.15
N VAL A 658 -10.27 -26.11 -21.10
CA VAL A 658 -10.05 -25.49 -19.79
C VAL A 658 -8.56 -25.32 -19.58
N THR A 659 -8.12 -24.11 -19.23
CA THR A 659 -6.70 -23.77 -18.96
C THR A 659 -6.55 -23.17 -17.57
N ASN A 660 -5.62 -23.70 -16.79
CA ASN A 660 -5.24 -23.16 -15.49
C ASN A 660 -4.26 -21.99 -15.68
N THR A 661 -4.65 -20.76 -15.33
CA THR A 661 -3.79 -19.57 -15.40
C THR A 661 -3.35 -19.04 -14.03
N HIS A 662 -3.52 -19.84 -12.98
CA HIS A 662 -2.86 -19.61 -11.69
C HIS A 662 -1.34 -19.72 -11.81
N ASP A 663 -0.64 -19.04 -10.91
CA ASP A 663 0.82 -19.05 -10.85
C ASP A 663 1.34 -20.26 -10.06
N PHE A 664 0.62 -20.73 -9.03
CA PHE A 664 1.08 -21.78 -8.10
C PHE A 664 0.07 -22.93 -7.91
N SER A 665 -1.22 -22.63 -7.92
CA SER A 665 -2.28 -23.56 -7.52
C SER A 665 -2.79 -24.42 -8.66
N GLY A 666 -3.08 -25.69 -8.38
CA GLY A 666 -3.91 -26.51 -9.26
C GLY A 666 -5.40 -26.16 -9.15
N LEU A 667 -6.24 -26.78 -9.99
CA LEU A 667 -7.69 -26.49 -10.01
C LEU A 667 -8.55 -27.34 -9.05
N SER A 668 -7.94 -28.15 -8.18
CA SER A 668 -8.67 -29.04 -7.26
C SER A 668 -9.57 -28.33 -6.23
N HIS A 669 -9.32 -27.04 -6.00
CA HIS A 669 -10.13 -26.19 -5.14
C HIS A 669 -11.42 -25.69 -5.82
N LEU A 670 -11.60 -25.98 -7.11
CA LEU A 670 -12.75 -25.59 -7.92
C LEU A 670 -13.62 -26.79 -8.28
N ALA A 671 -14.92 -26.56 -8.34
CA ALA A 671 -15.89 -27.43 -8.99
C ALA A 671 -16.34 -26.78 -10.29
N PHE A 672 -16.48 -27.59 -11.34
CA PHE A 672 -16.95 -27.11 -12.64
C PHE A 672 -18.39 -27.55 -12.87
N THR A 673 -19.20 -26.65 -13.40
CA THR A 673 -20.61 -26.87 -13.71
C THR A 673 -20.93 -26.34 -15.09
N TRP A 674 -21.95 -26.89 -15.73
CA TRP A 674 -22.48 -26.40 -17.01
C TRP A 674 -23.99 -26.18 -16.90
N SER A 675 -24.51 -25.23 -17.68
CA SER A 675 -25.93 -25.11 -18.02
C SER A 675 -26.09 -25.06 -19.53
N TYR A 676 -27.18 -25.63 -20.04
CA TYR A 676 -27.64 -25.51 -21.41
C TYR A 676 -28.93 -24.69 -21.38
N GLU A 677 -28.93 -23.55 -22.06
CA GLU A 677 -29.99 -22.56 -22.04
C GLU A 677 -30.62 -22.44 -23.43
N ALA A 678 -31.94 -22.31 -23.47
CA ALA A 678 -32.72 -22.05 -24.68
C ALA A 678 -33.53 -20.77 -24.46
N ASP A 679 -33.32 -19.76 -25.31
CA ASP A 679 -33.91 -18.42 -25.19
C ASP A 679 -33.74 -17.83 -23.77
N GLY A 680 -32.55 -18.02 -23.19
CA GLY A 680 -32.19 -17.58 -21.83
C GLY A 680 -32.77 -18.42 -20.68
N ALA A 681 -33.54 -19.48 -20.97
CA ALA A 681 -34.07 -20.38 -19.95
C ALA A 681 -33.21 -21.65 -19.82
N PRO A 682 -32.73 -22.01 -18.61
CA PRO A 682 -31.98 -23.25 -18.42
C PRO A 682 -32.89 -24.47 -18.66
N VAL A 683 -32.47 -25.36 -19.54
CA VAL A 683 -33.20 -26.60 -19.88
C VAL A 683 -32.46 -27.87 -19.44
N ALA A 684 -31.17 -27.76 -19.17
CA ALA A 684 -30.37 -28.80 -18.52
C ALA A 684 -29.15 -28.18 -17.82
N ASP A 685 -28.66 -28.83 -16.78
CA ASP A 685 -27.45 -28.42 -16.06
C ASP A 685 -26.80 -29.63 -15.39
N GLY A 686 -25.56 -29.46 -14.94
CA GLY A 686 -24.87 -30.49 -14.17
C GLY A 686 -23.41 -30.17 -13.85
N GLY A 687 -22.74 -31.12 -13.22
CA GLY A 687 -21.29 -31.07 -13.02
C GLY A 687 -20.53 -31.36 -14.32
N LEU A 688 -19.40 -30.69 -14.50
CA LEU A 688 -18.45 -30.94 -15.60
C LEU A 688 -17.17 -31.55 -15.01
N PRO A 689 -16.86 -32.83 -15.27
CA PRO A 689 -15.63 -33.43 -14.78
C PRO A 689 -14.41 -32.85 -15.50
N VAL A 690 -13.64 -32.00 -14.81
CA VAL A 690 -12.35 -31.47 -15.31
C VAL A 690 -11.22 -32.23 -14.60
N PRO A 691 -10.22 -32.74 -15.34
CA PRO A 691 -9.07 -33.40 -14.71
C PRO A 691 -8.27 -32.40 -13.85
N PRO A 692 -7.47 -32.87 -12.88
CA PRO A 692 -6.50 -32.01 -12.22
C PRO A 692 -5.58 -31.37 -13.25
N LEU A 693 -5.47 -30.04 -13.22
CA LEU A 693 -4.59 -29.25 -14.07
C LEU A 693 -3.62 -28.48 -13.17
N ALA A 694 -2.32 -28.72 -13.35
CA ALA A 694 -1.28 -27.92 -12.72
C ALA A 694 -1.25 -26.50 -13.32
N PRO A 695 -0.62 -25.52 -12.66
CA PRO A 695 -0.45 -24.16 -13.20
C PRO A 695 0.09 -24.16 -14.63
N GLY A 696 -0.62 -23.52 -15.56
CA GLY A 696 -0.27 -23.43 -16.98
C GLY A 696 -0.74 -24.59 -17.86
N GLU A 697 -1.31 -25.67 -17.28
CA GLU A 697 -1.82 -26.81 -18.06
C GLU A 697 -3.22 -26.54 -18.62
N SER A 698 -3.53 -27.21 -19.74
CA SER A 698 -4.86 -27.22 -20.35
C SER A 698 -5.38 -28.66 -20.56
N ALA A 699 -6.70 -28.84 -20.58
CA ALA A 699 -7.33 -30.06 -21.09
C ALA A 699 -8.57 -29.74 -21.94
N GLU A 700 -8.79 -30.58 -22.95
CA GLU A 700 -10.07 -30.64 -23.67
C GLU A 700 -11.06 -31.48 -22.85
N VAL A 701 -12.20 -30.89 -22.53
CA VAL A 701 -13.24 -31.47 -21.69
C VAL A 701 -14.51 -31.64 -22.51
N LYS A 702 -15.03 -32.87 -22.57
CA LYS A 702 -16.23 -33.18 -23.33
C LYS A 702 -17.48 -32.59 -22.65
N LEU A 703 -18.26 -31.83 -23.41
CA LEU A 703 -19.58 -31.38 -23.00
C LEU A 703 -20.58 -32.56 -23.05
N PRO A 704 -21.59 -32.58 -22.18
CA PRO A 704 -22.68 -33.56 -22.25
C PRO A 704 -23.42 -33.51 -23.60
N GLU A 705 -24.17 -34.57 -23.91
CA GLU A 705 -25.05 -34.55 -25.08
C GLU A 705 -26.13 -33.46 -24.91
N PRO A 706 -26.34 -32.58 -25.92
CA PRO A 706 -27.38 -31.57 -25.87
C PRO A 706 -28.78 -32.20 -25.64
N PRO A 707 -29.66 -31.58 -24.85
CA PRO A 707 -31.04 -32.02 -24.70
C PRO A 707 -31.74 -32.08 -26.05
N ARG A 708 -32.49 -33.16 -26.30
CA ARG A 708 -33.32 -33.26 -27.50
C ARG A 708 -34.63 -32.52 -27.29
N PHE A 709 -34.85 -31.45 -28.03
CA PHE A 709 -36.16 -30.81 -28.09
C PHE A 709 -37.11 -31.65 -28.93
N PRO A 710 -38.38 -31.84 -28.50
CA PRO A 710 -39.37 -32.49 -29.35
C PRO A 710 -39.50 -31.73 -30.66
N ALA A 711 -39.23 -32.39 -31.79
CA ALA A 711 -39.69 -31.88 -33.09
C ALA A 711 -41.21 -31.69 -32.97
N GLY A 712 -41.67 -30.44 -33.08
CA GLY A 712 -43.02 -30.02 -32.71
C GLY A 712 -44.08 -31.08 -33.02
N GLY A 713 -44.80 -31.51 -31.98
CA GLY A 713 -45.92 -32.43 -32.13
C GLY A 713 -46.92 -31.83 -33.11
N GLY A 714 -47.20 -32.56 -34.19
CA GLY A 714 -48.28 -32.25 -35.12
C GLY A 714 -49.63 -32.32 -34.43
N GLY A 715 -50.02 -31.23 -33.77
CA GLY A 715 -51.39 -30.97 -33.34
C GLY A 715 -52.18 -30.43 -34.53
N SER A 716 -53.02 -31.27 -35.12
CA SER A 716 -54.03 -30.86 -36.07
C SER A 716 -55.03 -29.90 -35.41
N GLY A 717 -54.87 -28.61 -35.68
CA GLY A 717 -55.82 -27.56 -35.30
C GLY A 717 -55.76 -26.44 -36.34
N ALA A 718 -56.65 -26.50 -37.32
CA ALA A 718 -56.73 -25.54 -38.41
C ALA A 718 -57.12 -24.14 -37.91
N GLY A 719 -56.26 -23.15 -38.14
CA GLY A 719 -56.52 -21.73 -37.97
C GLY A 719 -55.46 -20.93 -38.71
N ALA A 720 -55.76 -20.52 -39.94
CA ALA A 720 -54.82 -19.91 -40.87
C ALA A 720 -54.42 -18.49 -40.45
N GLY A 721 -53.13 -18.31 -40.17
CA GLY A 721 -52.40 -17.04 -40.23
C GLY A 721 -50.98 -17.38 -40.69
N ARG A 722 -50.56 -16.83 -41.83
CA ARG A 722 -49.26 -17.13 -42.44
C ARG A 722 -48.17 -16.35 -41.69
N ASP A 723 -47.47 -17.05 -40.81
CA ASP A 723 -46.02 -16.91 -40.64
C ASP A 723 -45.46 -18.33 -40.52
N ARG A 724 -44.80 -18.76 -41.60
CA ARG A 724 -43.97 -19.97 -41.61
C ARG A 724 -42.54 -19.47 -41.64
N ASP A 725 -41.94 -19.32 -40.47
CA ASP A 725 -40.50 -19.53 -40.26
C ASP A 725 -40.32 -20.16 -38.86
N ARG A 726 -39.95 -21.46 -38.87
CA ARG A 726 -39.52 -22.37 -37.78
C ARG A 726 -40.14 -22.22 -36.37
N PRO A 727 -41.02 -23.16 -35.95
CA PRO A 727 -41.15 -23.51 -34.54
C PRO A 727 -39.98 -24.44 -34.16
N GLY A 728 -38.94 -23.91 -33.47
CA GLY A 728 -37.87 -24.71 -32.87
C GLY A 728 -36.41 -24.30 -33.13
N ALA A 729 -36.09 -23.01 -33.23
CA ALA A 729 -34.71 -22.51 -33.32
C ALA A 729 -34.54 -21.23 -32.49
N GLY A 730 -34.77 -21.34 -31.18
CA GLY A 730 -34.39 -20.30 -30.23
C GLY A 730 -32.87 -20.17 -30.11
N GLU A 731 -32.39 -19.12 -29.45
CA GLU A 731 -30.96 -18.99 -29.11
C GLU A 731 -30.59 -20.11 -28.14
N LEU A 732 -29.62 -20.94 -28.51
CA LEU A 732 -29.11 -22.02 -27.67
C LEU A 732 -27.71 -21.68 -27.19
N GLN A 733 -27.46 -21.86 -25.89
CA GLN A 733 -26.21 -21.46 -25.28
C GLN A 733 -25.75 -22.47 -24.21
N TRP A 734 -24.47 -22.79 -24.23
CA TRP A 734 -23.79 -23.40 -23.10
C TRP A 734 -23.24 -22.32 -22.18
N THR A 735 -23.41 -22.46 -20.87
CA THR A 735 -22.64 -21.71 -19.88
C THR A 735 -21.84 -22.66 -19.02
N VAL A 736 -20.51 -22.59 -19.08
CA VAL A 736 -19.60 -23.37 -18.22
C VAL A 736 -19.05 -22.45 -17.14
N ARG A 737 -19.03 -22.91 -15.89
CA ARG A 737 -18.62 -22.12 -14.72
C ARG A 737 -17.61 -22.91 -13.89
N ALA A 738 -16.60 -22.20 -13.38
CA ALA A 738 -15.72 -22.67 -12.33
C ALA A 738 -16.07 -21.95 -11.03
N VAL A 739 -16.47 -22.71 -10.02
CA VAL A 739 -16.91 -22.20 -8.72
C VAL A 739 -16.09 -22.82 -7.59
N LEU A 740 -15.99 -22.16 -6.44
CA LEU A 740 -15.31 -22.75 -5.27
C LEU A 740 -15.98 -24.08 -4.85
N ALA A 741 -15.18 -25.13 -4.68
CA ALA A 741 -15.66 -26.45 -4.27
C ALA A 741 -16.01 -26.54 -2.77
N ALA A 742 -15.42 -25.65 -1.95
CA ALA A 742 -15.60 -25.54 -0.51
C ALA A 742 -15.49 -24.07 -0.07
N ASP A 743 -15.87 -23.79 1.17
CA ASP A 743 -15.66 -22.47 1.78
C ASP A 743 -14.16 -22.16 1.88
N THR A 744 -13.79 -20.91 1.65
CA THR A 744 -12.45 -20.37 1.87
C THR A 744 -12.49 -19.26 2.90
N ALA A 745 -11.33 -18.75 3.32
CA ALA A 745 -11.26 -17.58 4.20
C ALA A 745 -11.94 -16.33 3.60
N TRP A 746 -12.15 -16.29 2.27
CA TRP A 746 -12.63 -15.10 1.59
C TRP A 746 -13.99 -15.23 0.88
N ALA A 747 -14.46 -16.44 0.56
CA ALA A 747 -15.77 -16.65 -0.04
C ALA A 747 -16.36 -18.03 0.29
N PRO A 748 -17.70 -18.15 0.30
CA PRO A 748 -18.36 -19.43 0.49
C PRO A 748 -18.21 -20.35 -0.73
N LYS A 749 -18.42 -21.64 -0.52
CA LYS A 749 -18.61 -22.65 -1.56
C LYS A 749 -19.61 -22.16 -2.60
N GLY A 750 -19.33 -22.41 -3.88
CA GLY A 750 -20.18 -21.99 -5.00
C GLY A 750 -19.92 -20.57 -5.49
N HIS A 751 -19.01 -19.81 -4.87
CA HIS A 751 -18.58 -18.51 -5.41
C HIS A 751 -17.99 -18.66 -6.81
N LEU A 752 -18.45 -17.83 -7.74
CA LEU A 752 -18.02 -17.83 -9.14
C LEU A 752 -16.63 -17.23 -9.31
N VAL A 753 -15.68 -18.03 -9.81
CA VAL A 753 -14.30 -17.61 -10.09
C VAL A 753 -14.11 -17.27 -11.57
N ALA A 754 -14.58 -18.15 -12.45
CA ALA A 754 -14.46 -18.00 -13.90
C ALA A 754 -15.68 -18.60 -14.61
N TRP A 755 -15.95 -18.16 -15.84
CA TRP A 755 -17.03 -18.72 -16.65
C TRP A 755 -16.86 -18.44 -18.14
N ALA A 756 -17.52 -19.21 -18.99
CA ALA A 756 -17.65 -18.89 -20.42
C ALA A 756 -19.04 -19.25 -20.92
N GLN A 757 -19.52 -18.45 -21.87
CA GLN A 757 -20.74 -18.71 -22.63
C GLN A 757 -20.36 -19.04 -24.07
N LEU A 758 -20.91 -20.13 -24.59
CA LEU A 758 -20.62 -20.64 -25.93
C LEU A 758 -21.94 -20.85 -26.66
N PRO A 759 -22.07 -20.47 -27.94
CA PRO A 759 -23.26 -20.80 -28.73
C PRO A 759 -23.42 -22.32 -28.86
N ALA A 760 -24.65 -22.79 -28.96
CA ALA A 760 -24.95 -24.22 -29.01
C ALA A 760 -25.77 -24.60 -30.26
N GLY A 761 -25.12 -24.60 -31.43
CA GLY A 761 -25.65 -25.17 -32.68
C GLY A 761 -26.10 -24.18 -33.74
#